data_AF-F7QYK7-F1
#
_entry.id   AF-F7QYK7-F1
#
_cell.length_a   1.000
_cell.length_b   1.000
_cell.length_c   1.000
_cell.angle_alpha   90.00
_cell.angle_beta   90.00
_cell.angle_gamma   90.00
#
_symmetry.space_group_name_H-M   'P 1'
#
loop_
_entity.id
_entity.type
_entity.pdbx_description
1 polymer ?
#
loop_
_entity_poly.entity_id
_entity_poly.type
_entity_poly.pdbx_seq_one_letter_code
_entity_poly.pdbx_strand_id
1 'polypeptide(L)'
;MREGYALSGRYKIVRSLGEGGMANVYLAHDLILNRDVAVKLLRLDLRDDQAAIRRFRREANSLTELVNPYIVNIYDVDEDNGMQYLVMEYVDGTDLKEYIARNHPMPYARIIEIFLQILSAVDEAHAHGIIHRDLKPQNILMDKNGNVKVTDFGIAVAAAEETMTRTNTLMGSVHYISPEQARGSIITRQSDIYSLGIVLFEMLTGHVPYEGETAVSIALKHYQNEMPSVREYDKKIPQALENVVLHATAKNLNDRYQNVAEMERDLRTSLSSNRINEPKWHPAIVVDGETKVLPTLDKSVTEQEESDQVKELEAEASEVLGTFVKPKWWSFLLKGRHKWLLFSAILILFSLVFCLMLRPKDVAVPDLRGMTRSEASRMLKDEKLSLGKVSYRYSEKFSYNQIITSDPEYGTKVKENTAVNVIVSKGLEKVKFGNYRGRSYNSVKKFLQKRGVTVYKETKYSNKYAKGEIIGQSIPPKEKIVLSQATVSFTVSLGAKNIMLRDLRGYSLKEVQDYAEESSLNLIIKRIDSDEPVNTVVAQYPVANTYVGRGSNLTVSISAGKKEESSASSSSSSFSSSSSSSSSNEQEDRGLNFTKSISIPYKGEDGHPVTVSIYVADKNHNFNKVYKTMPISADASETVNFSVDSGQVGKYKVVASDGTVLVEDDNVTP
;
A
#
# COMPACT_ATOMS: atom_id res chain seq x y z
N MET A 1 15.46 -24.36 21.20
CA MET A 1 15.04 -25.69 21.71
C MET A 1 16.24 -26.61 21.74
N ARG A 2 16.25 -27.62 22.62
CA ARG A 2 17.32 -28.62 22.67
C ARG A 2 17.11 -29.67 21.58
N GLU A 3 18.21 -30.23 21.07
CA GLU A 3 18.19 -31.41 20.19
C GLU A 3 17.43 -32.57 20.85
N GLY A 4 16.67 -33.31 20.05
CA GLY A 4 15.83 -34.42 20.49
C GLY A 4 14.45 -34.04 21.02
N TYR A 5 14.15 -32.75 21.23
CA TYR A 5 12.81 -32.29 21.61
C TYR A 5 11.81 -32.58 20.48
N ALA A 6 10.65 -33.17 20.81
CA ALA A 6 9.59 -33.45 19.85
C ALA A 6 8.47 -32.39 19.96
N LEU A 7 8.45 -31.46 19.01
CA LEU A 7 7.44 -30.41 18.92
C LEU A 7 6.11 -31.00 18.45
N SER A 8 5.03 -30.71 19.19
CA SER A 8 3.70 -31.32 19.01
C SER A 8 3.73 -32.86 18.92
N GLY A 9 4.75 -33.51 19.51
CA GLY A 9 4.96 -34.96 19.40
C GLY A 9 5.27 -35.48 17.98
N ARG A 10 5.44 -34.61 16.99
CA ARG A 10 5.63 -34.97 15.58
C ARG A 10 6.99 -34.55 15.01
N TYR A 11 7.41 -33.32 15.28
CA TYR A 11 8.62 -32.76 14.67
C TYR A 11 9.78 -32.83 15.66
N LYS A 12 10.68 -33.81 15.46
CA LYS A 12 11.83 -34.01 16.34
C LYS A 12 12.96 -33.07 15.94
N ILE A 13 13.28 -32.10 16.79
CA ILE A 13 14.37 -31.14 16.56
C ILE A 13 15.71 -31.87 16.49
N VAL A 14 16.46 -31.64 15.42
CA VAL A 14 17.80 -32.17 15.18
C VAL A 14 18.84 -31.13 15.58
N ARG A 15 18.83 -29.95 14.97
CA ARG A 15 19.81 -28.88 15.26
C ARG A 15 19.26 -27.50 14.92
N SER A 16 19.88 -26.44 15.43
CA SER A 16 19.58 -25.08 14.98
C SER A 16 20.18 -24.81 13.59
N LEU A 17 19.42 -24.11 12.75
CA LEU A 17 19.84 -23.65 11.41
C LEU A 17 20.19 -22.16 11.41
N GLY A 18 19.49 -21.35 12.21
CA GLY A 18 19.75 -19.92 12.32
C GLY A 18 18.89 -19.24 13.37
N GLU A 19 19.34 -18.05 13.79
CA GLU A 19 18.64 -17.20 14.74
C GLU A 19 18.33 -15.85 14.08
N GLY A 20 17.07 -15.45 14.11
CA GLY A 20 16.59 -14.21 13.50
C GLY A 20 16.07 -13.20 14.52
N GLY A 21 15.72 -12.01 14.05
CA GLY A 21 15.15 -10.97 14.91
C GLY A 21 13.76 -11.32 15.45
N MET A 22 13.00 -12.16 14.74
CA MET A 22 11.62 -12.52 15.08
C MET A 22 11.44 -14.00 15.41
N ALA A 23 12.20 -14.89 14.78
CA ALA A 23 12.05 -16.32 14.90
C ALA A 23 13.40 -17.04 14.83
N ASN A 24 13.48 -18.22 15.42
CA ASN A 24 14.63 -19.11 15.34
C ASN A 24 14.26 -20.29 14.44
N VAL A 25 15.18 -20.70 13.58
CA VAL A 25 14.96 -21.79 12.61
C VAL A 25 15.74 -23.03 13.04
N TYR A 26 15.08 -24.17 13.00
CA TYR A 26 15.63 -25.46 13.39
C TYR A 26 15.42 -26.48 12.26
N LEU A 27 16.38 -27.39 12.11
CA LEU A 27 16.18 -28.62 11.36
C LEU A 27 15.43 -29.59 12.27
N ALA A 28 14.35 -30.18 11.76
CA ALA A 28 13.58 -31.19 12.46
C ALA A 28 13.28 -32.37 11.52
N HIS A 29 13.05 -33.53 12.11
CA HIS A 29 12.59 -34.71 11.40
C HIS A 29 11.10 -34.94 11.68
N ASP A 30 10.27 -34.98 10.63
CA ASP A 30 8.84 -35.30 10.72
C ASP A 30 8.69 -36.82 10.92
N LEU A 31 8.29 -37.22 12.13
CA LEU A 31 8.18 -38.63 12.51
C LEU A 31 7.03 -39.37 11.82
N ILE A 32 6.05 -38.66 11.25
CA ILE A 32 4.90 -39.27 10.57
C ILE A 32 5.21 -39.48 9.09
N LEU A 33 5.69 -38.44 8.41
CA LEU A 33 5.99 -38.49 6.97
C LEU A 33 7.43 -38.96 6.68
N ASN A 34 8.25 -39.17 7.70
CA ASN A 34 9.63 -39.65 7.65
C ASN A 34 10.51 -38.82 6.69
N ARG A 35 10.53 -37.49 6.91
CA ARG A 35 11.30 -36.53 6.11
C ARG A 35 11.85 -35.40 6.96
N ASP A 36 12.94 -34.80 6.50
CA ASP A 36 13.51 -33.62 7.13
C ASP A 36 12.75 -32.34 6.73
N VAL A 37 12.51 -31.47 7.70
CA VAL A 37 11.77 -30.22 7.56
C VAL A 37 12.48 -29.10 8.33
N ALA A 38 12.29 -27.86 7.89
CA ALA A 38 12.72 -26.70 8.65
C ALA A 38 11.55 -26.20 9.50
N VAL A 39 11.80 -25.94 10.78
CA VAL A 39 10.82 -25.42 11.73
C VAL A 39 11.24 -24.03 12.15
N LYS A 40 10.48 -23.02 11.73
CA LYS A 40 10.64 -21.63 12.13
C LYS A 40 9.75 -21.40 13.36
N LEU A 41 10.36 -21.10 14.50
CA LEU A 41 9.71 -20.93 15.80
C LEU A 41 9.77 -19.47 16.22
N LEU A 42 8.62 -18.86 16.54
CA LEU A 42 8.60 -17.50 17.08
C LEU A 42 9.44 -17.43 18.36
N ARG A 43 10.29 -16.41 18.50
CA ARG A 43 11.13 -16.29 19.69
C ARG A 43 10.28 -16.17 20.96
N LEU A 44 10.78 -16.76 22.05
CA LEU A 44 10.09 -16.82 23.34
C LEU A 44 9.76 -15.44 23.92
N ASP A 45 10.61 -14.44 23.68
CA ASP A 45 10.40 -13.05 24.13
C ASP A 45 9.31 -12.31 23.36
N LEU A 46 8.92 -12.82 22.18
CA LEU A 46 7.84 -12.28 21.35
C LEU A 46 6.55 -13.11 21.44
N ARG A 47 6.54 -14.15 22.28
CA ARG A 47 5.41 -15.06 22.45
C ARG A 47 4.13 -14.34 22.87
N ASP A 48 4.23 -13.36 23.76
CA ASP A 48 3.07 -12.63 24.28
C ASP A 48 2.74 -11.37 23.45
N ASP A 49 3.60 -11.01 22.48
CA ASP A 49 3.35 -9.90 21.57
C ASP A 49 2.32 -10.33 20.51
N GLN A 50 1.06 -9.97 20.76
CA GLN A 50 -0.06 -10.20 19.85
C GLN A 50 0.17 -9.61 18.44
N ALA A 51 0.94 -8.53 18.32
CA ALA A 51 1.30 -7.98 17.01
C ALA A 51 2.34 -8.85 16.31
N ALA A 52 3.32 -9.42 17.04
CA ALA A 52 4.29 -10.38 16.48
C ALA A 52 3.60 -11.69 16.05
N ILE A 53 2.71 -12.25 16.88
CA ILE A 53 1.95 -13.45 16.54
C ILE A 53 1.11 -13.24 15.27
N ARG A 54 0.37 -12.12 15.20
CA ARG A 54 -0.43 -11.79 14.00
C ARG A 54 0.42 -11.64 12.75
N ARG A 55 1.62 -11.05 12.87
CA ARG A 55 2.58 -10.93 11.77
C ARG A 55 3.06 -12.32 11.32
N PHE A 56 3.46 -13.16 12.26
CA PHE A 56 3.95 -14.52 12.01
C PHE A 56 2.90 -15.38 11.27
N ARG A 57 1.65 -15.39 11.76
CA ARG A 57 0.56 -16.12 11.11
C ARG A 57 0.21 -15.57 9.73
N ARG A 58 0.26 -14.25 9.55
CA ARG A 58 -0.04 -13.62 8.26
C ARG A 58 1.00 -13.94 7.20
N GLU A 59 2.28 -13.95 7.58
CA GLU A 59 3.40 -14.38 6.73
C GLU A 59 3.18 -15.82 6.26
N ALA A 60 2.91 -16.73 7.21
CA ALA A 60 2.67 -18.13 6.89
C ALA A 60 1.47 -18.32 5.94
N ASN A 61 0.31 -17.75 6.25
CA ASN A 61 -0.90 -17.93 5.44
C ASN A 61 -0.73 -17.43 4.01
N SER A 62 -0.05 -16.30 3.80
CA SER A 62 0.16 -15.76 2.45
C SER A 62 1.01 -16.63 1.55
N LEU A 63 1.89 -17.43 2.14
CA LEU A 63 2.82 -18.28 1.42
C LEU A 63 2.22 -19.66 1.11
N THR A 64 1.21 -20.10 1.86
CA THR A 64 0.53 -21.39 1.60
C THR A 64 -0.21 -21.45 0.26
N GLU A 65 -0.53 -20.30 -0.33
CA GLU A 65 -1.20 -20.22 -1.64
C GLU A 65 -0.21 -20.31 -2.82
N LEU A 66 1.09 -20.16 -2.57
CA LEU A 66 2.11 -20.14 -3.61
C LEU A 66 2.60 -21.56 -3.93
N VAL A 67 2.54 -21.94 -5.21
CA VAL A 67 3.07 -23.21 -5.71
C VAL A 67 4.11 -22.92 -6.77
N ASN A 68 5.39 -22.94 -6.39
CA ASN A 68 6.51 -22.71 -7.30
C ASN A 68 7.72 -23.56 -6.91
N PRO A 69 8.43 -24.20 -7.86
CA PRO A 69 9.60 -25.02 -7.55
C PRO A 69 10.73 -24.23 -6.88
N TYR A 70 10.80 -22.92 -7.10
CA TYR A 70 11.83 -22.02 -6.58
C TYR A 70 11.38 -21.19 -5.38
N ILE A 71 10.22 -21.50 -4.78
CA ILE A 71 9.80 -20.96 -3.48
C ILE A 71 9.85 -22.09 -2.44
N VAL A 72 10.29 -21.77 -1.22
CA VAL A 72 10.24 -22.71 -0.09
C VAL A 72 8.78 -23.02 0.24
N ASN A 73 8.40 -24.29 0.16
CA ASN A 73 7.04 -24.71 0.45
C ASN A 73 6.74 -24.68 1.95
N ILE A 74 5.53 -24.26 2.32
CA ILE A 74 5.02 -24.39 3.69
C ILE A 74 4.18 -25.65 3.78
N TYR A 75 4.44 -26.45 4.82
CA TYR A 75 3.73 -27.69 5.07
C TYR A 75 2.68 -27.57 6.17
N ASP A 76 2.98 -26.79 7.22
CA ASP A 76 2.13 -26.76 8.42
C ASP A 76 2.32 -25.46 9.20
N VAL A 77 1.27 -25.00 9.86
CA VAL A 77 1.29 -23.81 10.73
C VAL A 77 0.51 -24.14 11.98
N ASP A 78 1.17 -24.12 13.14
CA ASP A 78 0.55 -24.65 14.36
C ASP A 78 1.16 -24.00 15.63
N GLU A 79 0.60 -24.36 16.78
CA GLU A 79 0.95 -23.82 18.09
C GLU A 79 1.13 -24.96 19.11
N ASP A 80 2.31 -25.02 19.75
CA ASP A 80 2.59 -26.00 20.80
C ASP A 80 2.99 -25.29 22.09
N ASN A 81 2.27 -25.56 23.19
CA ASN A 81 2.53 -24.97 24.50
C ASN A 81 2.66 -23.43 24.47
N GLY A 82 1.87 -22.78 23.60
CA GLY A 82 1.86 -21.35 23.33
C GLY A 82 3.06 -20.83 22.51
N MET A 83 3.87 -21.71 21.94
CA MET A 83 4.88 -21.34 20.96
C MET A 83 4.32 -21.55 19.55
N GLN A 84 4.20 -20.46 18.80
CA GLN A 84 3.80 -20.50 17.39
C GLN A 84 4.97 -21.01 16.56
N TYR A 85 4.71 -21.97 15.67
CA TYR A 85 5.71 -22.49 14.76
C TYR A 85 5.16 -22.69 13.34
N LEU A 86 6.09 -22.66 12.39
CA LEU A 86 5.85 -22.83 10.98
C LEU A 86 6.77 -23.95 10.49
N VAL A 87 6.21 -24.94 9.82
CA VAL A 87 6.95 -26.04 9.21
C VAL A 87 7.04 -25.82 7.73
N MET A 88 8.26 -25.82 7.22
CA MET A 88 8.57 -25.53 5.83
C MET A 88 9.57 -26.54 5.26
N GLU A 89 9.68 -26.55 3.94
CA GLU A 89 10.64 -27.37 3.19
C GLU A 89 12.06 -27.12 3.70
N TYR A 90 12.77 -28.21 4.05
CA TYR A 90 14.19 -28.12 4.35
C TYR A 90 15.00 -28.12 3.06
N VAL A 91 15.72 -27.03 2.82
CA VAL A 91 16.66 -26.91 1.69
C VAL A 91 18.05 -27.29 2.18
N ASP A 92 18.53 -28.45 1.72
CA ASP A 92 19.86 -28.95 2.06
C ASP A 92 20.93 -28.27 1.20
N GLY A 93 21.51 -27.19 1.74
CA GLY A 93 22.61 -26.45 1.12
C GLY A 93 22.92 -25.15 1.88
N THR A 94 23.38 -24.13 1.17
CA THR A 94 23.80 -22.82 1.74
C THR A 94 22.93 -21.70 1.20
N ASP A 95 22.99 -20.52 1.82
CA ASP A 95 22.40 -19.32 1.22
C ASP A 95 23.26 -18.80 0.05
N LEU A 96 22.68 -17.91 -0.76
CA LEU A 96 23.32 -17.33 -1.93
C LEU A 96 24.48 -16.42 -1.53
N LYS A 97 24.47 -15.80 -0.35
CA LYS A 97 25.58 -14.95 0.12
C LYS A 97 26.85 -15.78 0.28
N GLU A 98 26.74 -16.92 0.97
CA GLU A 98 27.83 -17.86 1.15
C GLU A 98 28.25 -18.50 -0.17
N TYR A 99 27.28 -18.81 -1.04
CA TYR A 99 27.57 -19.32 -2.38
C TYR A 99 28.39 -18.32 -3.22
N ILE A 100 28.03 -17.03 -3.23
CA ILE A 100 28.79 -15.98 -3.91
C ILE A 100 30.21 -15.91 -3.33
N ALA A 101 30.35 -15.88 -2.00
CA ALA A 101 31.65 -15.78 -1.34
C ALA A 101 32.60 -16.94 -1.68
N ARG A 102 32.07 -18.16 -1.86
CA ARG A 102 32.87 -19.36 -2.17
C ARG A 102 33.19 -19.53 -3.66
N ASN A 103 32.32 -19.04 -4.56
CA ASN A 103 32.40 -19.33 -6.00
C ASN A 103 32.73 -18.12 -6.87
N HIS A 104 32.87 -16.93 -6.29
CA HIS A 104 33.25 -15.74 -7.06
C HIS A 104 34.73 -15.79 -7.50
N PRO A 105 35.08 -15.42 -8.75
CA PRO A 105 34.18 -14.98 -9.84
C PRO A 105 33.44 -16.15 -10.50
N MET A 106 32.14 -15.98 -10.73
CA MET A 106 31.27 -17.01 -11.33
C MET A 106 31.12 -16.80 -12.85
N PRO A 107 30.97 -17.87 -13.65
CA PRO A 107 30.62 -17.75 -15.06
C PRO A 107 29.28 -17.02 -15.25
N TYR A 108 29.20 -16.07 -16.18
CA TYR A 108 27.99 -15.27 -16.42
C TYR A 108 26.76 -16.12 -16.77
N ALA A 109 26.95 -17.20 -17.54
CA ALA A 109 25.88 -18.15 -17.85
C ALA A 109 25.28 -18.75 -16.57
N ARG A 110 26.13 -19.11 -15.61
CA ARG A 110 25.70 -19.66 -14.32
C ARG A 110 24.98 -18.63 -13.46
N ILE A 111 25.46 -17.39 -13.45
CA ILE A 111 24.78 -16.27 -12.77
C ILE A 111 23.37 -16.10 -13.34
N ILE A 112 23.23 -16.07 -14.67
CA ILE A 112 21.93 -15.92 -15.34
C ILE A 112 21.01 -17.10 -15.03
N GLU A 113 21.49 -18.34 -15.09
CA GLU A 113 20.70 -19.52 -14.73
C GLU A 113 20.11 -19.42 -13.33
N ILE A 114 20.96 -19.12 -12.33
CA ILE A 114 20.54 -18.95 -10.93
C ILE A 114 19.53 -17.81 -10.83
N PHE A 115 19.80 -16.70 -11.49
CA PHE A 115 18.98 -15.49 -11.39
C PHE A 115 17.62 -15.64 -12.07
N LEU A 116 17.52 -16.41 -13.16
CA LEU A 116 16.23 -16.73 -13.79
C LEU A 116 15.33 -17.56 -12.86
N GLN A 117 15.89 -18.44 -12.04
CA GLN A 117 15.12 -19.17 -11.01
C GLN A 117 14.58 -18.22 -9.94
N ILE A 118 15.39 -17.25 -9.49
CA ILE A 118 14.97 -16.20 -8.55
C ILE A 118 13.83 -15.36 -9.16
N LEU A 119 13.98 -14.92 -10.42
CA LEU A 119 12.95 -14.14 -11.10
C LEU A 119 11.64 -14.91 -11.23
N SER A 120 11.69 -16.21 -11.54
CA SER A 120 10.50 -17.05 -11.60
C SER A 120 9.77 -17.15 -10.25
N ALA A 121 10.50 -17.26 -9.13
CA ALA A 121 9.91 -17.24 -7.80
C ALA A 121 9.22 -15.90 -7.48
N VAL A 122 9.89 -14.78 -7.77
CA VAL A 122 9.38 -13.44 -7.43
C VAL A 122 8.18 -13.06 -8.32
N ASP A 123 8.20 -13.43 -9.60
CA ASP A 123 7.08 -13.18 -10.51
C ASP A 123 5.79 -13.91 -10.05
N GLU A 124 5.90 -15.16 -9.60
CA GLU A 124 4.78 -15.94 -9.06
C GLU A 124 4.19 -15.28 -7.81
N ALA A 125 5.04 -14.84 -6.88
CA ALA A 125 4.60 -14.11 -5.70
C ALA A 125 3.91 -12.79 -6.08
N HIS A 126 4.47 -12.05 -7.04
CA HIS A 126 3.91 -10.79 -7.52
C HIS A 126 2.54 -11.00 -8.19
N ALA A 127 2.35 -12.10 -8.93
CA ALA A 127 1.07 -12.47 -9.53
C ALA A 127 -0.03 -12.66 -8.48
N HIS A 128 0.32 -13.19 -7.30
CA HIS A 128 -0.56 -13.35 -6.14
C HIS A 128 -0.67 -12.09 -5.27
N GLY A 129 -0.08 -10.96 -5.70
CA GLY A 129 -0.15 -9.69 -4.96
C GLY A 129 0.76 -9.64 -3.73
N ILE A 130 1.68 -10.59 -3.60
CA ILE A 130 2.67 -10.67 -2.55
C ILE A 130 3.93 -9.93 -3.00
N ILE A 131 4.48 -9.09 -2.13
CA ILE A 131 5.73 -8.35 -2.35
C ILE A 131 6.68 -8.83 -1.26
N HIS A 132 7.91 -9.20 -1.62
CA HIS A 132 8.86 -9.82 -0.70
C HIS A 132 9.49 -8.83 0.28
N ARG A 133 9.88 -7.62 -0.18
CA ARG A 133 10.37 -6.47 0.63
C ARG A 133 11.73 -6.60 1.32
N ASP A 134 12.27 -7.80 1.43
CA ASP A 134 13.58 -8.08 2.03
C ASP A 134 14.36 -9.07 1.15
N LEU A 135 14.33 -8.86 -0.17
CA LEU A 135 15.12 -9.67 -1.10
C LEU A 135 16.60 -9.36 -0.90
N LYS A 136 17.35 -10.39 -0.53
CA LYS A 136 18.79 -10.36 -0.31
C LYS A 136 19.36 -11.77 -0.43
N PRO A 137 20.67 -11.94 -0.69
CA PRO A 137 21.25 -13.26 -0.91
C PRO A 137 21.07 -14.24 0.27
N GLN A 138 20.94 -13.73 1.50
CA GLN A 138 20.70 -14.58 2.69
C GLN A 138 19.30 -15.21 2.72
N ASN A 139 18.30 -14.60 2.05
CA ASN A 139 16.94 -15.12 1.95
C ASN A 139 16.72 -15.96 0.68
N ILE A 140 17.81 -16.30 -0.01
CA ILE A 140 17.82 -17.10 -1.23
C ILE A 140 18.69 -18.32 -0.96
N LEU A 141 18.06 -19.48 -0.78
CA LEU A 141 18.75 -20.73 -0.49
C LEU A 141 19.13 -21.43 -1.78
N MET A 142 20.22 -22.19 -1.74
CA MET A 142 20.68 -23.02 -2.85
C MET A 142 20.87 -24.45 -2.36
N ASP A 143 20.20 -25.39 -3.01
CA ASP A 143 20.38 -26.81 -2.72
C ASP A 143 21.72 -27.35 -3.28
N LYS A 144 22.12 -28.55 -2.87
CA LYS A 144 23.32 -29.24 -3.39
C LYS A 144 23.32 -29.48 -4.90
N ASN A 145 22.15 -29.47 -5.54
CA ASN A 145 22.01 -29.64 -6.99
C ASN A 145 22.13 -28.30 -7.74
N GLY A 146 22.26 -27.18 -7.01
CA GLY A 146 22.36 -25.85 -7.58
C GLY A 146 21.03 -25.24 -7.99
N ASN A 147 19.91 -25.72 -7.44
CA ASN A 147 18.59 -25.08 -7.58
C ASN A 147 18.39 -24.05 -6.47
N VAL A 148 17.68 -22.98 -6.80
CA VAL A 148 17.37 -21.88 -5.91
C VAL A 148 16.01 -22.06 -5.25
N LYS A 149 15.92 -21.65 -3.99
CA LYS A 149 14.68 -21.59 -3.21
C LYS A 149 14.62 -20.25 -2.47
N VAL A 150 13.67 -19.39 -2.84
CA VAL A 150 13.41 -18.12 -2.16
C VAL A 150 12.57 -18.36 -0.91
N THR A 151 12.96 -17.75 0.20
CA THR A 151 12.29 -17.88 1.50
C THR A 151 12.03 -16.51 2.13
N ASP A 152 11.31 -16.47 3.27
CA ASP A 152 11.12 -15.28 4.10
C ASP A 152 10.48 -14.09 3.37
N PHE A 153 9.37 -14.34 2.66
CA PHE A 153 8.57 -13.26 2.06
C PHE A 153 7.98 -12.35 3.15
N GLY A 154 8.48 -11.12 3.22
CA GLY A 154 8.16 -10.18 4.28
C GLY A 154 6.76 -9.58 4.15
N ILE A 155 5.73 -10.24 4.69
CA ILE A 155 4.39 -9.62 4.85
C ILE A 155 4.31 -8.86 6.17
N ALA A 156 4.99 -7.72 6.24
CA ALA A 156 4.79 -6.73 7.30
C ALA A 156 4.16 -5.45 6.72
N VAL A 157 2.83 -5.44 6.55
CA VAL A 157 2.10 -4.17 6.54
C VAL A 157 1.70 -3.87 7.98
N ALA A 158 2.56 -3.11 8.68
CA ALA A 158 2.15 -2.14 9.69
C ALA A 158 3.31 -1.18 10.00
N ALA A 159 3.07 0.09 9.65
CA ALA A 159 3.69 1.31 10.18
C ALA A 159 5.20 1.53 9.93
N ALA A 160 5.43 2.47 9.03
CA ALA A 160 6.67 3.16 8.75
C ALA A 160 7.21 4.03 9.93
N GLU A 161 7.06 3.63 11.19
CA GLU A 161 7.45 4.50 12.33
C GLU A 161 8.24 3.82 13.46
N GLU A 162 8.23 2.49 13.64
CA GLU A 162 8.85 1.89 14.85
C GLU A 162 9.95 0.84 14.61
N THR A 163 10.17 0.37 13.38
CA THR A 163 11.20 -0.67 13.13
C THR A 163 12.60 -0.09 12.90
N MET A 164 12.71 1.20 12.55
CA MET A 164 14.01 1.85 12.31
C MET A 164 14.82 2.12 13.58
N THR A 165 14.21 2.08 14.77
CA THR A 165 14.84 2.51 16.03
C THR A 165 15.38 1.38 16.90
N ARG A 166 15.20 0.10 16.52
CA ARG A 166 15.86 -1.02 17.23
C ARG A 166 17.20 -1.37 16.58
N THR A 167 18.24 -0.86 17.22
CA THR A 167 19.65 -1.11 16.97
C THR A 167 20.01 -2.59 16.99
N ASN A 168 20.98 -2.96 16.13
CA ASN A 168 21.73 -4.22 16.03
C ASN A 168 21.25 -5.38 15.13
N THR A 169 19.99 -5.45 14.65
CA THR A 169 19.57 -6.53 13.71
C THR A 169 19.45 -6.09 12.24
N LEU A 170 19.59 -4.80 11.94
CA LEU A 170 19.39 -4.20 10.61
C LEU A 170 20.66 -4.11 9.75
N MET A 171 21.82 -4.54 10.27
CA MET A 171 23.12 -4.27 9.64
C MET A 171 23.28 -4.93 8.26
N GLY A 172 22.61 -6.06 8.00
CA GLY A 172 22.70 -6.80 6.73
C GLY A 172 21.68 -6.39 5.65
N SER A 173 20.45 -6.05 6.03
CA SER A 173 19.38 -5.75 5.04
C SER A 173 19.55 -4.39 4.37
N VAL A 174 20.25 -3.45 5.00
CA VAL A 174 20.32 -2.06 4.51
C VAL A 174 21.02 -1.92 3.16
N HIS A 175 21.87 -2.88 2.79
CA HIS A 175 22.60 -2.87 1.51
C HIS A 175 21.72 -3.21 0.29
N TYR A 176 20.51 -3.71 0.49
CA TYR A 176 19.61 -4.14 -0.58
C TYR A 176 18.34 -3.29 -0.66
N ILE A 177 18.19 -2.28 0.20
CA ILE A 177 16.95 -1.50 0.26
C ILE A 177 16.76 -0.63 -0.97
N SER A 178 15.51 -0.54 -1.42
CA SER A 178 15.12 0.36 -2.49
C SER A 178 15.09 1.84 -2.07
N PRO A 179 15.23 2.80 -3.02
CA PRO A 179 15.16 4.24 -2.74
C PRO A 179 13.84 4.68 -2.07
N GLU A 180 12.74 4.00 -2.37
CA GLU A 180 11.45 4.19 -1.73
C GLU A 180 11.41 3.66 -0.29
N GLN A 181 12.06 2.52 0.01
CA GLN A 181 12.22 2.03 1.38
C GLN A 181 13.11 2.97 2.22
N ALA A 182 14.22 3.45 1.66
CA ALA A 182 15.09 4.42 2.32
C ALA A 182 14.35 5.74 2.69
N ARG A 183 13.32 6.11 1.91
CA ARG A 183 12.46 7.28 2.18
C ARG A 183 11.26 7.00 3.08
N GLY A 184 11.01 5.75 3.46
CA GLY A 184 9.75 5.36 4.11
C GLY A 184 8.51 5.55 3.22
N SER A 185 8.68 5.54 1.90
CA SER A 185 7.59 5.58 0.92
C SER A 185 6.92 4.21 0.76
N ILE A 186 5.80 4.15 0.03
CA ILE A 186 5.08 2.90 -0.20
C ILE A 186 5.96 1.94 -1.01
N ILE A 187 6.15 0.74 -0.47
CA ILE A 187 6.88 -0.36 -1.11
C ILE A 187 5.97 -1.01 -2.16
N THR A 188 6.50 -1.24 -3.36
CA THR A 188 5.76 -1.80 -4.50
C THR A 188 6.50 -3.03 -5.06
N ARG A 189 5.92 -3.72 -6.04
CA ARG A 189 6.58 -4.79 -6.80
C ARG A 189 7.92 -4.33 -7.40
N GLN A 190 8.00 -3.07 -7.82
CA GLN A 190 9.23 -2.49 -8.36
C GLN A 190 10.33 -2.34 -7.30
N SER A 191 9.98 -2.26 -6.01
CA SER A 191 10.96 -2.24 -4.92
C SER A 191 11.74 -3.55 -4.81
N ASP A 192 11.06 -4.68 -5.05
CA ASP A 192 11.70 -5.99 -5.15
C ASP A 192 12.64 -6.05 -6.37
N ILE A 193 12.22 -5.49 -7.52
CA ILE A 193 13.05 -5.40 -8.73
C ILE A 193 14.35 -4.63 -8.48
N TYR A 194 14.30 -3.53 -7.72
CA TYR A 194 15.51 -2.82 -7.34
C TYR A 194 16.44 -3.69 -6.50
N SER A 195 15.88 -4.37 -5.49
CA SER A 195 16.64 -5.25 -4.60
C SER A 195 17.29 -6.40 -5.39
N LEU A 196 16.56 -6.97 -6.35
CA LEU A 196 17.07 -7.96 -7.31
C LEU A 196 18.23 -7.39 -8.13
N GLY A 197 18.12 -6.15 -8.62
CA GLY A 197 19.22 -5.47 -9.31
C GLY A 197 20.50 -5.37 -8.46
N ILE A 198 20.37 -5.12 -7.15
CA ILE A 198 21.51 -5.13 -6.22
C ILE A 198 22.07 -6.55 -6.04
N VAL A 199 21.22 -7.56 -5.91
CA VAL A 199 21.67 -8.97 -5.84
C VAL A 199 22.42 -9.36 -7.11
N LEU A 200 21.94 -8.96 -8.29
CA LEU A 200 22.61 -9.23 -9.57
C LEU A 200 23.97 -8.52 -9.64
N PHE A 201 24.05 -7.25 -9.22
CA PHE A 201 25.31 -6.51 -9.11
C PHE A 201 26.31 -7.28 -8.25
N GLU A 202 25.89 -7.77 -7.09
CA GLU A 202 26.77 -8.51 -6.19
C GLU A 202 27.19 -9.87 -6.74
N MET A 203 26.29 -10.60 -7.42
CA MET A 203 26.67 -11.85 -8.09
C MET A 203 27.73 -11.63 -9.17
N LEU A 204 27.70 -10.48 -9.86
CA LEU A 204 28.64 -10.12 -10.92
C LEU A 204 29.98 -9.61 -10.41
N THR A 205 30.01 -8.92 -9.27
CA THR A 205 31.19 -8.20 -8.77
C THR A 205 31.79 -8.79 -7.49
N GLY A 206 31.03 -9.64 -6.79
CA GLY A 206 31.39 -10.21 -5.49
C GLY A 206 31.17 -9.25 -4.31
N HIS A 207 30.78 -8.00 -4.56
CA HIS A 207 30.64 -6.94 -3.56
C HIS A 207 29.33 -6.17 -3.75
N VAL A 208 28.87 -5.50 -2.70
CA VAL A 208 27.67 -4.65 -2.77
C VAL A 208 28.03 -3.27 -3.38
N PRO A 209 27.10 -2.59 -4.08
CA PRO A 209 27.41 -1.34 -4.78
C PRO A 209 27.68 -0.17 -3.84
N TYR A 210 27.11 -0.19 -2.62
CA TYR A 210 27.29 0.88 -1.65
C TYR A 210 27.66 0.33 -0.27
N GLU A 211 28.79 0.82 0.24
CA GLU A 211 29.27 0.57 1.60
C GLU A 211 29.23 1.86 2.43
N GLY A 212 29.25 1.76 3.75
CA GLY A 212 29.28 2.92 4.63
C GLY A 212 29.37 2.53 6.10
N GLU A 213 29.84 3.45 6.94
CA GLU A 213 30.03 3.20 8.37
C GLU A 213 28.71 3.07 9.14
N THR A 214 27.63 3.65 8.60
CA THR A 214 26.31 3.62 9.23
C THR A 214 25.23 3.16 8.25
N ALA A 215 24.20 2.47 8.78
CA ALA A 215 23.03 2.06 7.99
C ALA A 215 22.36 3.25 7.29
N VAL A 216 22.30 4.41 7.95
CA VAL A 216 21.74 5.64 7.38
C VAL A 216 22.57 6.12 6.18
N SER A 217 23.90 6.05 6.25
CA SER A 217 24.78 6.44 5.15
C SER A 217 24.58 5.57 3.91
N ILE A 218 24.41 4.25 4.09
CA ILE A 218 24.16 3.30 2.99
C ILE A 218 22.77 3.56 2.38
N ALA A 219 21.75 3.76 3.22
CA ALA A 219 20.40 4.11 2.76
C ALA A 219 20.38 5.40 1.92
N LEU A 220 21.14 6.42 2.35
CA LEU A 220 21.27 7.67 1.61
C LEU A 220 21.95 7.47 0.25
N LYS A 221 22.97 6.61 0.17
CA LYS A 221 23.62 6.25 -1.11
C LYS A 221 22.65 5.57 -2.07
N HIS A 222 21.82 4.63 -1.60
CA HIS A 222 20.77 4.05 -2.47
C HIS A 222 19.79 5.11 -2.98
N TYR A 223 19.53 6.18 -2.22
CA TYR A 223 18.65 7.26 -2.64
C TYR A 223 19.31 8.25 -3.63
N GLN A 224 20.55 8.67 -3.37
CA GLN A 224 21.17 9.81 -4.05
C GLN A 224 22.20 9.42 -5.11
N ASN A 225 23.01 8.39 -4.85
CA ASN A 225 24.14 8.06 -5.70
C ASN A 225 23.69 7.22 -6.89
N GLU A 226 24.30 7.44 -8.04
CA GLU A 226 24.11 6.59 -9.22
C GLU A 226 24.66 5.18 -8.97
N MET A 227 24.15 4.21 -9.74
CA MET A 227 24.63 2.83 -9.66
C MET A 227 26.05 2.75 -10.26
N PRO A 228 27.06 2.26 -9.52
CA PRO A 228 28.38 2.03 -10.09
C PRO A 228 28.33 1.08 -11.28
N SER A 229 29.25 1.26 -12.22
CA SER A 229 29.33 0.38 -13.39
C SER A 229 29.93 -0.96 -12.99
N VAL A 230 29.24 -2.08 -13.28
CA VAL A 230 29.81 -3.43 -13.05
C VAL A 230 31.03 -3.67 -13.93
N ARG A 231 31.13 -2.98 -15.08
CA ARG A 231 32.26 -3.06 -16.02
C ARG A 231 33.53 -2.39 -15.51
N GLU A 232 33.44 -1.55 -14.48
CA GLU A 232 34.62 -1.03 -13.77
C GLU A 232 35.31 -2.14 -12.98
N TYR A 233 34.57 -3.16 -12.53
CA TYR A 233 35.08 -4.32 -11.79
C TYR A 233 35.53 -5.44 -12.74
N ASP A 234 34.70 -5.80 -13.73
CA ASP A 234 35.08 -6.73 -14.79
C ASP A 234 34.69 -6.22 -16.18
N LYS A 235 35.70 -5.81 -16.96
CA LYS A 235 35.55 -5.30 -18.33
C LYS A 235 34.98 -6.33 -19.31
N LYS A 236 34.97 -7.62 -18.95
CA LYS A 236 34.40 -8.70 -19.79
C LYS A 236 32.88 -8.77 -19.71
N ILE A 237 32.26 -8.10 -18.75
CA ILE A 237 30.79 -8.08 -18.62
C ILE A 237 30.18 -7.41 -19.85
N PRO A 238 29.31 -8.09 -20.63
CA PRO A 238 28.63 -7.48 -21.77
C PRO A 238 27.78 -6.28 -21.36
N GLN A 239 27.71 -5.26 -22.23
CA GLN A 239 26.96 -4.03 -21.92
C GLN A 239 25.48 -4.33 -21.68
N ALA A 240 24.91 -5.27 -22.44
CA ALA A 240 23.54 -5.73 -22.25
C ALA A 240 23.28 -6.30 -20.84
N LEU A 241 24.25 -7.00 -20.23
CA LEU A 241 24.11 -7.53 -18.88
C LEU A 241 24.21 -6.43 -17.82
N GLU A 242 25.12 -5.46 -18.01
CA GLU A 242 25.17 -4.26 -17.18
C GLU A 242 23.86 -3.45 -17.27
N ASN A 243 23.30 -3.32 -18.48
CA ASN A 243 22.06 -2.58 -18.69
C ASN A 243 20.91 -3.15 -17.86
N VAL A 244 20.85 -4.47 -17.65
CA VAL A 244 19.85 -5.08 -16.76
C VAL A 244 20.00 -4.59 -15.31
N VAL A 245 21.24 -4.51 -14.81
CA VAL A 245 21.53 -3.98 -13.47
C VAL A 245 21.14 -2.51 -13.38
N LEU A 246 21.53 -1.69 -14.36
CA LEU A 246 21.23 -0.25 -14.37
C LEU A 246 19.72 0.02 -14.46
N HIS A 247 19.02 -0.72 -15.32
CA HIS A 247 17.58 -0.56 -15.54
C HIS A 247 16.77 -1.02 -14.31
N ALA A 248 17.15 -2.14 -13.69
CA ALA A 248 16.53 -2.61 -12.45
C ALA A 248 16.78 -1.65 -11.26
N THR A 249 17.95 -1.01 -11.22
CA THR A 249 18.36 -0.12 -10.12
C THR A 249 18.08 1.36 -10.38
N ALA A 250 17.24 1.67 -11.37
CA ALA A 250 16.76 3.01 -11.63
C ALA A 250 16.08 3.61 -10.39
N LYS A 251 16.41 4.88 -10.09
CA LYS A 251 15.91 5.56 -8.88
C LYS A 251 14.43 5.96 -9.01
N ASN A 252 14.01 6.31 -10.22
CA ASN A 252 12.61 6.55 -10.54
C ASN A 252 11.92 5.24 -10.90
N LEU A 253 10.67 5.08 -10.45
CA LEU A 253 9.84 3.92 -10.75
C LEU A 253 9.47 3.84 -12.25
N ASN A 254 9.28 4.97 -12.92
CA ASN A 254 8.94 4.99 -14.35
C ASN A 254 10.10 4.52 -15.24
N ASP A 255 11.33 4.72 -14.77
CA ASP A 255 12.56 4.31 -15.48
C ASP A 255 12.99 2.89 -15.10
N ARG A 256 12.23 2.19 -14.25
CA ARG A 256 12.52 0.81 -13.80
C ARG A 256 11.63 -0.16 -14.59
N TYR A 257 12.05 -1.42 -14.70
CA TYR A 257 11.18 -2.48 -15.21
C TYR A 257 9.83 -2.47 -14.49
N GLN A 258 8.74 -2.56 -15.26
CA GLN A 258 7.39 -2.47 -14.69
C GLN A 258 6.98 -3.75 -13.96
N ASN A 259 7.55 -4.88 -14.36
CA ASN A 259 7.32 -6.20 -13.77
C ASN A 259 8.55 -7.10 -13.93
N VAL A 260 8.57 -8.20 -13.16
CA VAL A 260 9.68 -9.15 -13.12
C VAL A 260 9.85 -9.87 -14.45
N ALA A 261 8.75 -10.22 -15.13
CA ALA A 261 8.79 -10.83 -16.45
C ALA A 261 9.51 -9.98 -17.53
N GLU A 262 9.45 -8.64 -17.43
CA GLU A 262 10.20 -7.74 -18.31
C GLU A 262 11.71 -7.84 -18.06
N MET A 263 12.12 -7.80 -16.80
CA MET A 263 13.52 -7.98 -16.38
C MET A 263 14.05 -9.36 -16.81
N GLU A 264 13.23 -10.40 -16.66
CA GLU A 264 13.57 -11.77 -17.07
C GLU A 264 13.84 -11.87 -18.57
N ARG A 265 12.97 -11.30 -19.41
CA ARG A 265 13.15 -11.30 -20.87
C ARG A 265 14.43 -10.59 -21.29
N ASP A 266 14.75 -9.47 -20.63
CA ASP A 266 15.96 -8.72 -20.89
C ASP A 266 17.21 -9.55 -20.50
N LEU A 267 17.21 -10.11 -19.29
CA LEU A 267 18.30 -10.94 -18.78
C LEU A 267 18.57 -12.17 -19.64
N ARG A 268 17.53 -12.88 -20.10
CA ARG A 268 17.67 -14.07 -20.98
C ARG A 268 18.45 -13.79 -22.26
N THR A 269 18.37 -12.56 -22.78
CA THR A 269 19.02 -12.20 -24.04
C THR A 269 20.33 -11.43 -23.85
N SER A 270 20.74 -11.16 -22.60
CA SER A 270 21.91 -10.32 -22.27
C SER A 270 23.26 -10.87 -22.76
N LEU A 271 23.39 -12.19 -22.97
CA LEU A 271 24.59 -12.81 -23.54
C LEU A 271 24.48 -13.08 -25.06
N SER A 272 23.39 -12.65 -25.71
CA SER A 272 23.19 -12.85 -27.14
C SER A 272 24.19 -12.04 -27.95
N SER A 273 24.81 -12.67 -28.95
CA SER A 273 25.75 -12.01 -29.88
C SER A 273 25.14 -10.79 -30.58
N ASN A 274 23.81 -10.77 -30.77
CA ASN A 274 23.09 -9.67 -31.40
C ASN A 274 23.07 -8.38 -30.56
N ARG A 275 23.38 -8.47 -29.26
CA ARG A 275 23.38 -7.35 -28.30
C ARG A 275 24.78 -6.93 -27.86
N ILE A 276 25.83 -7.41 -28.52
CA ILE A 276 27.23 -7.16 -28.11
C ILE A 276 27.61 -5.67 -28.16
N ASN A 277 27.03 -4.92 -29.10
CA ASN A 277 27.27 -3.48 -29.32
C ASN A 277 26.16 -2.60 -28.73
N GLU A 278 25.37 -3.12 -27.79
CA GLU A 278 24.33 -2.33 -27.14
C GLU A 278 24.95 -1.13 -26.41
N PRO A 279 24.40 0.08 -26.54
CA PRO A 279 24.89 1.23 -25.78
C PRO A 279 24.55 1.07 -24.30
N LYS A 280 25.32 1.75 -23.43
CA LYS A 280 25.00 1.84 -22.00
C LYS A 280 23.61 2.43 -21.81
N TRP A 281 22.78 1.74 -21.03
CA TRP A 281 21.45 2.22 -20.68
C TRP A 281 21.56 3.44 -19.78
N HIS A 282 20.73 4.44 -20.06
CA HIS A 282 20.55 5.62 -19.24
C HIS A 282 19.05 5.80 -19.01
N PRO A 283 18.62 6.34 -17.85
CA PRO A 283 17.22 6.65 -17.63
C PRO A 283 16.71 7.53 -18.77
N ALA A 284 15.47 7.31 -19.18
CA ALA A 284 14.86 8.15 -20.19
C ALA A 284 14.78 9.57 -19.61
N ILE A 285 15.72 10.43 -20.02
CA ILE A 285 15.54 11.86 -19.86
C ILE A 285 14.21 12.14 -20.54
N VAL A 286 13.21 12.62 -19.79
CA VAL A 286 12.05 13.27 -20.38
C VAL A 286 12.59 14.53 -21.04
N VAL A 287 13.17 14.36 -22.23
CA VAL A 287 13.44 15.44 -23.15
C VAL A 287 12.08 15.72 -23.77
N ASP A 288 11.37 16.66 -23.17
CA ASP A 288 10.44 17.45 -23.95
C ASP A 288 11.29 18.09 -25.08
N GLY A 289 11.09 17.58 -26.30
CA GLY A 289 11.69 17.97 -27.58
C GLY A 289 13.05 18.65 -27.60
N GLU A 290 14.06 18.01 -28.20
CA GLU A 290 14.91 18.67 -29.22
C GLU A 290 15.89 17.69 -29.92
N THR A 291 15.71 17.62 -31.25
CA THR A 291 16.71 17.54 -32.33
C THR A 291 18.13 17.03 -31.99
N LYS A 292 18.43 15.80 -32.45
CA LYS A 292 19.81 15.30 -32.62
C LYS A 292 20.48 15.97 -33.82
N VAL A 293 21.63 16.60 -33.59
CA VAL A 293 22.72 16.72 -34.59
C VAL A 293 24.07 16.50 -33.87
N LEU A 294 24.82 15.50 -34.32
CA LEU A 294 26.25 15.24 -34.07
C LEU A 294 27.04 15.85 -35.26
N PRO A 295 28.34 16.26 -35.18
CA PRO A 295 29.41 15.29 -34.89
C PRO A 295 30.76 15.79 -34.29
N THR A 296 31.52 14.78 -33.82
CA THR A 296 32.98 14.60 -33.62
C THR A 296 34.00 15.72 -33.92
N LEU A 297 35.03 15.83 -33.07
CA LEU A 297 36.45 15.61 -33.47
C LEU A 297 37.40 15.54 -32.26
N ASP A 298 38.45 14.76 -32.49
CA ASP A 298 39.49 14.28 -31.58
C ASP A 298 40.78 15.13 -31.71
N LYS A 299 41.71 14.96 -30.75
CA LYS A 299 43.17 15.26 -30.78
C LYS A 299 43.72 16.68 -30.54
N SER A 300 44.38 16.79 -29.37
CA SER A 300 45.86 16.86 -29.18
C SER A 300 46.54 18.15 -28.69
N VAL A 301 47.52 17.93 -27.78
CA VAL A 301 48.74 18.73 -27.46
C VAL A 301 48.51 19.83 -26.37
N THR A 302 49.14 19.90 -25.18
CA THR A 302 50.38 19.33 -24.58
C THR A 302 50.35 19.37 -23.03
N GLU A 303 51.20 18.53 -22.44
CA GLU A 303 51.88 18.51 -21.12
C GLU A 303 51.98 19.87 -20.36
N GLN A 304 52.00 19.96 -19.03
CA GLN A 304 53.04 19.46 -18.11
C GLN A 304 52.57 19.55 -16.65
N GLU A 305 53.09 18.60 -15.85
CA GLU A 305 53.41 18.71 -14.41
C GLU A 305 52.27 18.78 -13.37
N GLU A 306 52.05 17.65 -12.69
CA GLU A 306 51.92 17.64 -11.22
C GLU A 306 52.22 16.23 -10.69
N SER A 307 53.46 16.04 -10.19
CA SER A 307 53.80 15.03 -9.20
C SER A 307 54.63 15.66 -8.08
N ASP A 308 54.45 15.10 -6.89
CA ASP A 308 55.35 15.13 -5.73
C ASP A 308 55.36 16.37 -4.81
N GLN A 309 54.74 16.21 -3.62
CA GLN A 309 55.40 16.20 -2.29
C GLN A 309 54.32 16.25 -1.16
N VAL A 310 54.11 15.19 -0.35
CA VAL A 310 54.82 14.81 0.90
C VAL A 310 54.51 15.79 2.05
N LYS A 311 53.57 15.48 2.96
CA LYS A 311 53.80 14.91 4.32
C LYS A 311 55.05 15.49 5.01
N GLU A 312 54.89 16.22 6.12
CA GLU A 312 55.45 15.89 7.45
C GLU A 312 55.14 17.00 8.46
N LEU A 313 55.00 16.58 9.72
CA LEU A 313 54.47 17.29 10.88
C LEU A 313 55.61 17.88 11.74
N GLU A 314 55.21 18.75 12.68
CA GLU A 314 55.88 19.13 13.94
C GLU A 314 57.15 20.01 13.90
N ALA A 315 57.07 21.21 14.49
CA ALA A 315 57.71 21.53 15.78
C ALA A 315 57.69 23.05 16.08
N GLU A 316 57.08 23.37 17.24
CA GLU A 316 57.53 24.33 18.27
C GLU A 316 57.95 25.78 17.94
N ALA A 317 57.11 26.69 18.44
CA ALA A 317 57.39 27.86 19.29
C ALA A 317 58.82 28.45 19.40
N SER A 318 58.92 29.76 19.12
CA SER A 318 59.69 30.80 19.84
C SER A 318 59.45 32.12 19.09
N GLU A 319 58.58 33.03 19.54
CA GLU A 319 58.82 34.08 20.54
C GLU A 319 60.15 34.87 20.40
N VAL A 320 60.02 36.19 20.59
CA VAL A 320 61.01 37.22 20.93
C VAL A 320 61.63 38.07 19.80
N LEU A 321 60.97 39.22 19.58
CA LEU A 321 61.50 40.58 19.82
C LEU A 321 62.87 41.01 19.24
N GLY A 322 62.80 42.05 18.40
CA GLY A 322 63.69 43.22 18.48
C GLY A 322 64.77 43.32 17.42
N THR A 323 64.73 44.36 16.59
CA THR A 323 65.52 45.59 16.79
C THR A 323 65.40 46.54 15.58
N PHE A 324 65.31 47.83 15.90
CA PHE A 324 65.45 48.94 14.97
C PHE A 324 66.87 49.03 14.39
N VAL A 325 67.03 49.63 13.19
CA VAL A 325 67.84 50.84 12.93
C VAL A 325 67.75 51.25 11.45
N LYS A 326 67.65 52.58 11.21
CA LYS A 326 67.60 53.29 9.91
C LYS A 326 68.97 53.33 9.19
N PRO A 327 69.01 53.75 7.91
CA PRO A 327 69.59 55.09 7.62
C PRO A 327 68.76 55.87 6.57
N LYS A 328 68.48 57.18 6.72
CA LYS A 328 69.32 58.39 6.55
C LYS A 328 69.73 58.69 5.09
N TRP A 329 68.89 59.46 4.39
CA TRP A 329 69.26 60.47 3.39
C TRP A 329 68.02 61.33 3.17
N TRP A 330 68.00 62.56 3.68
CA TRP A 330 67.11 63.65 3.25
C TRP A 330 67.74 64.93 3.78
N SER A 331 68.41 65.64 2.88
CA SER A 331 68.77 67.04 3.03
C SER A 331 68.79 67.69 1.65
N PHE A 332 67.62 68.08 1.15
CA PHE A 332 67.42 69.41 0.59
C PHE A 332 65.92 69.67 0.36
N LEU A 333 65.40 70.66 1.07
CA LEU A 333 64.03 71.16 0.92
C LEU A 333 64.00 72.25 -0.17
N LEU A 334 62.96 72.18 -1.01
CA LEU A 334 62.30 73.26 -1.74
C LEU A 334 63.09 74.10 -2.78
N LYS A 335 62.76 73.85 -4.06
CA LYS A 335 62.22 74.89 -4.96
C LYS A 335 61.05 74.30 -5.76
N GLY A 336 59.86 74.91 -5.65
CA GLY A 336 58.71 74.60 -6.51
C GLY A 336 57.38 74.39 -5.79
N ARG A 337 56.98 75.29 -4.88
CA ARG A 337 55.73 75.22 -4.10
C ARG A 337 54.45 75.22 -4.95
N HIS A 338 54.53 75.56 -6.25
CA HIS A 338 53.39 75.51 -7.17
C HIS A 338 53.22 74.16 -7.89
N LYS A 339 54.25 73.31 -7.96
CA LYS A 339 54.16 72.00 -8.63
C LYS A 339 53.54 70.92 -7.74
N TRP A 340 53.72 71.00 -6.42
CA TRP A 340 53.10 70.07 -5.46
C TRP A 340 51.59 70.30 -5.28
N LEU A 341 51.13 71.56 -5.33
CA LEU A 341 49.69 71.87 -5.34
C LEU A 341 49.01 71.42 -6.62
N LEU A 342 49.69 71.53 -7.77
CA LEU A 342 49.22 70.97 -9.04
C LEU A 342 49.21 69.44 -9.02
N PHE A 343 50.23 68.80 -8.47
CA PHE A 343 50.30 67.34 -8.38
C PHE A 343 49.27 66.77 -7.39
N SER A 344 49.04 67.43 -6.25
CA SER A 344 47.98 67.04 -5.31
C SER A 344 46.58 67.31 -5.87
N ALA A 345 46.38 68.41 -6.61
CA ALA A 345 45.13 68.68 -7.30
C ALA A 345 44.88 67.67 -8.42
N ILE A 346 45.91 67.26 -9.17
CA ILE A 346 45.82 66.21 -10.20
C ILE A 346 45.58 64.85 -9.54
N LEU A 347 46.19 64.53 -8.39
CA LEU A 347 45.95 63.27 -7.68
C LEU A 347 44.54 63.22 -7.07
N ILE A 348 44.03 64.34 -6.55
CA ILE A 348 42.65 64.46 -6.06
C ILE A 348 41.69 64.39 -7.24
N LEU A 349 41.97 65.06 -8.36
CA LEU A 349 41.18 64.98 -9.58
C LEU A 349 41.21 63.56 -10.16
N PHE A 350 42.36 62.89 -10.15
CA PHE A 350 42.52 61.52 -10.61
C PHE A 350 41.83 60.55 -9.67
N SER A 351 41.92 60.73 -8.35
CA SER A 351 41.17 59.96 -7.35
C SER A 351 39.67 60.20 -7.47
N LEU A 352 39.23 61.41 -7.78
CA LEU A 352 37.83 61.78 -7.95
C LEU A 352 37.29 61.24 -9.28
N VAL A 353 38.07 61.29 -10.35
CA VAL A 353 37.79 60.65 -11.66
C VAL A 353 37.82 59.13 -11.53
N PHE A 354 38.75 58.55 -10.75
CA PHE A 354 38.83 57.12 -10.47
C PHE A 354 37.65 56.64 -9.62
N CYS A 355 37.25 57.41 -8.60
CA CYS A 355 36.00 57.19 -7.86
C CYS A 355 34.75 57.35 -8.74
N LEU A 356 34.75 58.29 -9.70
CA LEU A 356 33.67 58.45 -10.68
C LEU A 356 33.65 57.31 -11.71
N MET A 357 34.81 56.71 -12.03
CA MET A 357 34.96 55.53 -12.89
C MET A 357 34.59 54.21 -12.19
N LEU A 358 34.61 54.16 -10.85
CA LEU A 358 34.19 53.00 -10.03
C LEU A 358 32.67 52.93 -9.79
N ARG A 359 31.85 53.69 -10.54
CA ARG A 359 30.38 53.57 -10.45
C ARG A 359 29.96 52.24 -11.09
N PRO A 360 29.30 51.33 -10.34
CA PRO A 360 28.84 50.07 -10.91
C PRO A 360 27.88 50.37 -12.06
N LYS A 361 28.10 49.71 -13.20
CA LYS A 361 27.25 49.88 -14.37
C LYS A 361 25.88 49.25 -14.07
N ASP A 362 24.85 49.82 -14.68
CA ASP A 362 23.51 49.23 -14.64
C ASP A 362 23.44 48.09 -15.66
N VAL A 363 23.01 46.93 -15.21
CA VAL A 363 22.77 45.73 -16.02
C VAL A 363 21.29 45.38 -15.96
N ALA A 364 20.73 44.91 -17.08
CA ALA A 364 19.33 44.48 -17.11
C ALA A 364 19.19 43.06 -16.58
N VAL A 365 18.17 42.79 -15.77
CA VAL A 365 17.88 41.43 -15.31
C VAL A 365 17.46 40.55 -16.51
N PRO A 366 18.15 39.42 -16.77
CA PRO A 366 17.83 38.53 -17.88
C PRO A 366 16.54 37.73 -17.64
N ASP A 367 15.93 37.16 -18.70
CA ASP A 367 14.69 36.39 -18.56
C ASP A 367 15.01 35.00 -18.01
N LEU A 368 14.73 34.79 -16.73
CA LEU A 368 14.98 33.52 -16.05
C LEU A 368 13.81 32.53 -16.12
N ARG A 369 12.67 32.92 -16.72
CA ARG A 369 11.44 32.11 -16.70
C ARG A 369 11.64 30.82 -17.49
N GLY A 370 11.17 29.70 -16.95
CA GLY A 370 11.30 28.38 -17.56
C GLY A 370 12.68 27.73 -17.40
N MET A 371 13.71 28.48 -16.96
CA MET A 371 15.04 27.93 -16.71
C MET A 371 15.10 27.18 -15.38
N THR A 372 16.03 26.24 -15.30
CA THR A 372 16.41 25.60 -14.04
C THR A 372 17.25 26.54 -13.18
N ARG A 373 17.35 26.23 -11.87
CA ARG A 373 18.21 26.99 -10.95
C ARG A 373 19.68 27.05 -11.40
N SER A 374 20.18 25.98 -12.02
CA SER A 374 21.57 25.89 -12.49
C SER A 374 21.80 26.83 -13.67
N GLU A 375 20.91 26.78 -14.67
CA GLU A 375 20.95 27.64 -15.85
C GLU A 375 20.79 29.11 -15.48
N ALA A 376 19.82 29.44 -14.63
CA ALA A 376 19.63 30.79 -14.16
C ALA A 376 20.83 31.30 -13.36
N SER A 377 21.47 30.46 -12.55
CA SER A 377 22.70 30.85 -11.84
C SER A 377 23.86 31.12 -12.80
N ARG A 378 23.95 30.40 -13.92
CA ARG A 378 24.97 30.63 -14.94
C ARG A 378 24.69 31.93 -15.69
N MET A 379 23.46 32.12 -16.16
CA MET A 379 23.03 33.33 -16.85
C MET A 379 23.18 34.59 -16.00
N LEU A 380 22.83 34.51 -14.71
CA LEU A 380 23.04 35.62 -13.79
C LEU A 380 24.53 35.94 -13.63
N LYS A 381 25.40 34.93 -13.50
CA LYS A 381 26.86 35.14 -13.42
C LYS A 381 27.42 35.78 -14.70
N ASP A 382 26.94 35.34 -15.87
CA ASP A 382 27.34 35.87 -17.16
C ASP A 382 26.96 37.37 -17.29
N GLU A 383 25.81 37.77 -16.73
CA GLU A 383 25.35 39.17 -16.62
C GLU A 383 25.90 39.90 -15.38
N LYS A 384 26.87 39.32 -14.65
CA LYS A 384 27.46 39.87 -13.41
C LYS A 384 26.43 40.18 -12.31
N LEU A 385 25.37 39.40 -12.24
CA LEU A 385 24.36 39.38 -11.18
C LEU A 385 24.56 38.14 -10.29
N SER A 386 23.97 38.15 -9.09
CA SER A 386 24.04 37.01 -8.17
C SER A 386 22.66 36.39 -7.94
N LEU A 387 22.62 35.08 -7.68
CA LEU A 387 21.39 34.40 -7.33
C LEU A 387 21.04 34.71 -5.86
N GLY A 388 19.89 35.32 -5.64
CA GLY A 388 19.37 35.68 -4.33
C GLY A 388 18.57 34.56 -3.65
N LYS A 389 17.53 34.95 -2.91
CA LYS A 389 16.65 34.03 -2.19
C LYS A 389 15.80 33.20 -3.16
N VAL A 390 15.80 31.89 -2.96
CA VAL A 390 14.94 30.95 -3.69
C VAL A 390 13.69 30.67 -2.85
N SER A 391 12.52 30.95 -3.41
CA SER A 391 11.22 30.58 -2.84
C SER A 391 10.47 29.66 -3.78
N TYR A 392 9.42 28.99 -3.30
CA TYR A 392 8.76 27.92 -4.07
C TYR A 392 7.24 28.07 -4.07
N ARG A 393 6.61 27.89 -5.24
CA ARG A 393 5.15 27.96 -5.42
C ARG A 393 4.68 26.89 -6.41
N TYR A 394 3.45 26.38 -6.26
CA TYR A 394 2.85 25.51 -7.28
C TYR A 394 2.53 26.30 -8.55
N SER A 395 2.68 25.67 -9.71
CA SER A 395 2.36 26.28 -11.01
C SER A 395 1.81 25.24 -11.97
N GLU A 396 0.78 25.62 -12.71
CA GLU A 396 0.25 24.83 -13.82
C GLU A 396 0.99 25.09 -15.14
N LYS A 397 1.69 26.22 -15.24
CA LYS A 397 2.38 26.67 -16.46
C LYS A 397 3.82 26.20 -16.54
N PHE A 398 4.52 26.11 -15.41
CA PHE A 398 5.94 25.78 -15.34
C PHE A 398 6.16 24.42 -14.68
N SER A 399 6.98 23.59 -15.31
CA SER A 399 7.35 22.26 -14.81
C SER A 399 8.14 22.34 -13.50
N TYR A 400 8.20 21.21 -12.78
CA TYR A 400 8.95 21.13 -11.52
C TYR A 400 10.40 21.63 -11.68
N ASN A 401 10.88 22.41 -10.71
CA ASN A 401 12.21 23.04 -10.69
C ASN A 401 12.48 24.13 -11.74
N GLN A 402 11.50 24.54 -12.53
CA GLN A 402 11.61 25.71 -13.39
C GLN A 402 11.28 27.00 -12.65
N ILE A 403 11.95 28.09 -12.99
CA ILE A 403 11.66 29.42 -12.42
C ILE A 403 10.36 29.97 -13.02
N ILE A 404 9.44 30.36 -12.15
CA ILE A 404 8.17 30.99 -12.49
C ILE A 404 8.37 32.48 -12.76
N THR A 405 9.10 33.15 -11.86
CA THR A 405 9.38 34.58 -11.93
C THR A 405 10.60 34.93 -11.06
N SER A 406 11.15 36.11 -11.29
CA SER A 406 12.26 36.69 -10.53
C SER A 406 11.86 38.03 -9.92
N ASP A 407 12.57 38.42 -8.87
CA ASP A 407 12.51 39.74 -8.24
C ASP A 407 13.94 40.25 -8.03
N PRO A 408 14.39 41.31 -8.74
CA PRO A 408 13.60 42.13 -9.67
C PRO A 408 13.14 41.41 -10.95
N GLU A 409 12.06 41.91 -11.57
CA GLU A 409 11.49 41.32 -12.79
C GLU A 409 12.42 41.50 -13.99
N TYR A 410 12.28 40.61 -14.98
CA TYR A 410 12.97 40.68 -16.27
C TYR A 410 12.93 42.08 -16.89
N GLY A 411 14.08 42.55 -17.39
CA GLY A 411 14.23 43.86 -18.03
C GLY A 411 14.46 45.02 -17.06
N THR A 412 14.34 44.80 -15.74
CA THR A 412 14.65 45.82 -14.73
C THR A 412 16.16 46.11 -14.74
N LYS A 413 16.55 47.40 -14.73
CA LYS A 413 17.95 47.80 -14.62
C LYS A 413 18.38 47.83 -13.15
N VAL A 414 19.40 47.05 -12.83
CA VAL A 414 19.96 46.93 -11.48
C VAL A 414 21.46 47.11 -11.53
N LYS A 415 22.09 47.43 -10.40
CA LYS A 415 23.55 47.55 -10.33
C LYS A 415 24.20 46.17 -10.47
N GLU A 416 25.39 46.11 -11.05
CA GLU A 416 26.23 44.90 -11.01
C GLU A 416 26.32 44.32 -9.58
N ASN A 417 26.35 42.98 -9.48
CA ASN A 417 26.33 42.17 -8.26
C ASN A 417 25.02 42.18 -7.45
N THR A 418 23.95 42.82 -7.94
CA THR A 418 22.63 42.74 -7.29
C THR A 418 22.13 41.29 -7.25
N ALA A 419 21.56 40.90 -6.10
CA ALA A 419 20.97 39.58 -5.91
C ALA A 419 19.56 39.53 -6.50
N VAL A 420 19.32 38.58 -7.40
CA VAL A 420 18.02 38.34 -8.04
C VAL A 420 17.34 37.16 -7.33
N ASN A 421 16.27 37.44 -6.61
CA ASN A 421 15.44 36.43 -5.97
C ASN A 421 14.61 35.69 -7.03
N VAL A 422 14.35 34.40 -6.83
CA VAL A 422 13.59 33.59 -7.78
C VAL A 422 12.50 32.78 -7.10
N ILE A 423 11.37 32.63 -7.78
CA ILE A 423 10.28 31.75 -7.37
C ILE A 423 10.31 30.52 -8.28
N VAL A 424 10.52 29.35 -7.70
CA VAL A 424 10.66 28.07 -8.40
C VAL A 424 9.37 27.26 -8.30
N SER A 425 9.01 26.59 -9.40
CA SER A 425 7.82 25.75 -9.50
C SER A 425 7.97 24.45 -8.71
N LYS A 426 7.00 24.17 -7.84
CA LYS A 426 6.78 22.86 -7.21
C LYS A 426 5.99 21.91 -8.12
N GLY A 427 5.73 22.29 -9.36
CA GLY A 427 4.84 21.58 -10.28
C GLY A 427 3.37 21.75 -9.90
N LEU A 428 2.54 20.82 -10.40
CA LEU A 428 1.10 20.80 -10.19
C LEU A 428 0.73 20.50 -8.73
N GLU A 429 -0.25 21.23 -8.20
CA GLU A 429 -0.74 21.01 -6.84
C GLU A 429 -1.47 19.67 -6.74
N LYS A 430 -1.07 18.84 -5.77
CA LYS A 430 -1.74 17.56 -5.48
C LYS A 430 -2.66 17.73 -4.27
N VAL A 431 -3.95 17.47 -4.47
CA VAL A 431 -5.00 17.56 -3.43
C VAL A 431 -5.50 16.16 -3.08
N LYS A 432 -5.88 15.95 -1.82
CA LYS A 432 -6.46 14.67 -1.38
C LYS A 432 -7.83 14.45 -2.02
N PHE A 433 -8.02 13.30 -2.66
CA PHE A 433 -9.28 12.93 -3.27
C PHE A 433 -10.33 12.52 -2.21
N GLY A 434 -11.57 12.96 -2.40
CA GLY A 434 -12.66 12.73 -1.45
C GLY A 434 -13.19 11.29 -1.45
N ASN A 435 -13.87 10.90 -0.37
CA ASN A 435 -14.72 9.71 -0.37
C ASN A 435 -16.13 10.11 -0.84
N TYR A 436 -16.56 9.54 -1.96
CA TYR A 436 -17.85 9.83 -2.58
C TYR A 436 -18.81 8.64 -2.56
N ARG A 437 -18.41 7.51 -1.96
CA ARG A 437 -19.30 6.34 -1.79
C ARG A 437 -20.53 6.70 -0.96
N GLY A 438 -21.70 6.20 -1.36
CA GLY A 438 -23.00 6.51 -0.76
C GLY A 438 -23.55 7.90 -1.10
N ARG A 439 -22.82 8.73 -1.86
CA ARG A 439 -23.33 10.04 -2.30
C ARG A 439 -24.01 9.93 -3.66
N SER A 440 -24.90 10.87 -3.95
CA SER A 440 -25.55 11.00 -5.25
C SER A 440 -24.52 11.27 -6.36
N TYR A 441 -24.51 10.42 -7.39
CA TYR A 441 -23.61 10.55 -8.55
C TYR A 441 -23.73 11.91 -9.24
N ASN A 442 -24.95 12.42 -9.41
CA ASN A 442 -25.19 13.67 -10.14
C ASN A 442 -24.59 14.88 -9.41
N SER A 443 -24.71 14.92 -8.08
CA SER A 443 -24.15 15.99 -7.26
C SER A 443 -22.61 15.94 -7.27
N VAL A 444 -22.04 14.74 -7.14
CA VAL A 444 -20.59 14.53 -7.14
C VAL A 444 -19.99 14.85 -8.51
N LYS A 445 -20.62 14.41 -9.60
CA LYS A 445 -20.19 14.71 -10.98
C LYS A 445 -20.06 16.23 -11.18
N LYS A 446 -21.11 17.00 -10.85
CA LYS A 446 -21.08 18.47 -10.96
C LYS A 446 -19.97 19.11 -10.13
N PHE A 447 -19.80 18.65 -8.89
CA PHE A 447 -18.77 19.14 -7.97
C PHE A 447 -17.34 18.93 -8.50
N LEU A 448 -17.08 17.77 -9.11
CA LEU A 448 -15.77 17.39 -9.64
C LEU A 448 -15.49 18.02 -11.00
N GLN A 449 -16.47 18.07 -11.90
CA GLN A 449 -16.33 18.73 -13.21
C GLN A 449 -16.03 20.22 -13.08
N LYS A 450 -16.60 20.92 -12.08
CA LYS A 450 -16.26 22.33 -11.80
C LYS A 450 -14.79 22.55 -11.44
N ARG A 451 -14.07 21.49 -11.05
CA ARG A 451 -12.64 21.50 -10.68
C ARG A 451 -11.75 20.90 -11.77
N GLY A 452 -12.27 20.72 -12.99
CA GLY A 452 -11.52 20.20 -14.12
C GLY A 452 -11.36 18.67 -14.15
N VAL A 453 -12.08 17.92 -13.31
CA VAL A 453 -12.01 16.45 -13.27
C VAL A 453 -12.93 15.85 -14.33
N THR A 454 -12.41 14.90 -15.11
CA THR A 454 -13.21 14.09 -16.06
C THR A 454 -13.87 12.93 -15.32
N VAL A 455 -15.20 12.78 -15.45
CA VAL A 455 -15.98 11.82 -14.68
C VAL A 455 -16.73 10.84 -15.59
N TYR A 456 -16.46 9.55 -15.43
CA TYR A 456 -17.13 8.42 -16.08
C TYR A 456 -18.11 7.72 -15.15
N LYS A 457 -19.12 7.07 -15.75
CA LYS A 457 -20.18 6.34 -15.05
C LYS A 457 -20.21 4.90 -15.51
N GLU A 458 -20.14 4.00 -14.54
CA GLU A 458 -20.51 2.60 -14.69
C GLU A 458 -21.71 2.32 -13.80
N THR A 459 -22.50 1.30 -14.13
CA THR A 459 -23.70 0.96 -13.34
C THR A 459 -23.69 -0.49 -12.89
N LYS A 460 -24.01 -0.73 -11.62
CA LYS A 460 -24.18 -2.08 -11.05
C LYS A 460 -25.39 -2.12 -10.12
N TYR A 461 -26.02 -3.29 -10.01
CA TYR A 461 -27.07 -3.49 -9.00
C TYR A 461 -26.44 -3.56 -7.60
N SER A 462 -27.15 -3.06 -6.60
CA SER A 462 -26.72 -3.08 -5.19
C SER A 462 -27.93 -3.10 -4.27
N ASN A 463 -27.92 -3.99 -3.29
CA ASN A 463 -28.92 -4.06 -2.23
C ASN A 463 -28.59 -3.10 -1.06
N LYS A 464 -27.38 -2.54 -1.03
CA LYS A 464 -26.88 -1.67 0.05
C LYS A 464 -27.04 -0.18 -0.25
N TYR A 465 -27.04 0.21 -1.53
CA TYR A 465 -27.02 1.60 -1.98
C TYR A 465 -28.23 1.90 -2.84
N ALA A 466 -28.91 3.01 -2.58
CA ALA A 466 -30.10 3.41 -3.32
C ALA A 466 -29.77 3.72 -4.79
N LYS A 467 -30.76 3.60 -5.67
CA LYS A 467 -30.60 3.89 -7.10
C LYS A 467 -30.06 5.32 -7.31
N GLY A 468 -28.93 5.43 -8.01
CA GLY A 468 -28.26 6.70 -8.29
C GLY A 468 -27.14 7.08 -7.31
N GLU A 469 -26.92 6.30 -6.26
CA GLU A 469 -25.78 6.48 -5.34
C GLU A 469 -24.52 5.79 -5.85
N ILE A 470 -23.37 6.34 -5.48
CA ILE A 470 -22.06 5.79 -5.83
C ILE A 470 -21.74 4.58 -4.95
N ILE A 471 -21.56 3.41 -5.56
CA ILE A 471 -21.10 2.16 -4.93
C ILE A 471 -19.57 2.17 -4.84
N GLY A 472 -18.91 2.59 -5.92
CA GLY A 472 -17.46 2.47 -6.10
C GLY A 472 -16.87 3.69 -6.79
N GLN A 473 -15.60 3.96 -6.54
CA GLN A 473 -14.82 5.03 -7.15
C GLN A 473 -13.47 4.47 -7.55
N SER A 474 -12.96 4.84 -8.74
CA SER A 474 -11.69 4.34 -9.27
C SER A 474 -10.47 4.86 -8.50
N ILE A 475 -10.55 6.11 -8.00
CA ILE A 475 -9.49 6.71 -7.18
C ILE A 475 -9.84 6.53 -5.70
N PRO A 476 -9.04 5.81 -4.91
CA PRO A 476 -9.18 5.69 -3.46
C PRO A 476 -9.32 7.03 -2.71
N PRO A 477 -10.05 7.06 -1.59
CA PRO A 477 -10.12 8.25 -0.75
C PRO A 477 -8.76 8.57 -0.12
N LYS A 478 -8.48 9.87 0.10
CA LYS A 478 -7.24 10.44 0.66
C LYS A 478 -5.99 10.37 -0.25
N GLU A 479 -6.10 9.78 -1.43
CA GLU A 479 -5.02 9.78 -2.42
C GLU A 479 -4.73 11.20 -2.92
N LYS A 480 -3.45 11.59 -3.00
CA LYS A 480 -3.04 12.92 -3.45
C LYS A 480 -2.92 12.95 -4.98
N ILE A 481 -3.88 13.60 -5.65
CA ILE A 481 -3.94 13.68 -7.11
C ILE A 481 -3.96 15.13 -7.59
N VAL A 482 -3.57 15.34 -8.85
CA VAL A 482 -3.77 16.62 -9.54
C VAL A 482 -5.20 16.65 -10.07
N LEU A 483 -6.07 17.45 -9.44
CA LEU A 483 -7.50 17.46 -9.77
C LEU A 483 -7.78 17.89 -11.22
N SER A 484 -7.02 18.86 -11.75
CA SER A 484 -7.21 19.40 -13.10
C SER A 484 -6.90 18.41 -14.23
N GLN A 485 -6.21 17.30 -13.94
CA GLN A 485 -5.87 16.25 -14.92
C GLN A 485 -6.48 14.89 -14.55
N ALA A 486 -7.25 14.83 -13.45
CA ALA A 486 -7.76 13.57 -12.94
C ALA A 486 -8.93 13.05 -13.79
N THR A 487 -8.91 11.75 -14.04
CA THR A 487 -10.03 11.01 -14.63
C THR A 487 -10.55 9.99 -13.62
N VAL A 488 -11.85 10.06 -13.32
CA VAL A 488 -12.49 9.26 -12.27
C VAL A 488 -13.67 8.49 -12.85
N SER A 489 -13.67 7.17 -12.68
CA SER A 489 -14.87 6.35 -12.94
C SER A 489 -15.60 6.10 -11.62
N PHE A 490 -16.91 6.32 -11.61
CA PHE A 490 -17.78 5.93 -10.50
C PHE A 490 -18.69 4.78 -10.92
N THR A 491 -18.74 3.76 -10.09
CA THR A 491 -19.76 2.72 -10.16
C THR A 491 -21.00 3.20 -9.42
N VAL A 492 -22.13 3.29 -10.10
CA VAL A 492 -23.40 3.84 -9.59
C VAL A 492 -24.44 2.73 -9.44
N SER A 493 -25.20 2.78 -8.35
CA SER A 493 -26.23 1.80 -8.06
C SER A 493 -27.43 1.93 -8.99
N LEU A 494 -27.87 0.80 -9.53
CA LEU A 494 -29.18 0.65 -10.20
C LEU A 494 -30.31 0.35 -9.20
N GLY A 495 -29.99 0.21 -7.91
CA GLY A 495 -30.87 -0.33 -6.88
C GLY A 495 -30.76 -1.86 -6.78
N ALA A 496 -31.62 -2.46 -5.97
CA ALA A 496 -31.67 -3.92 -5.82
C ALA A 496 -32.04 -4.59 -7.15
N LYS A 497 -31.43 -5.75 -7.43
CA LYS A 497 -31.80 -6.55 -8.61
C LYS A 497 -33.10 -7.29 -8.30
N ASN A 498 -34.19 -6.80 -8.88
CA ASN A 498 -35.49 -7.44 -8.71
C ASN A 498 -35.68 -8.56 -9.75
N ILE A 499 -36.33 -9.63 -9.31
CA ILE A 499 -36.81 -10.75 -10.12
C ILE A 499 -38.34 -10.73 -10.13
N MET A 500 -38.95 -11.06 -11.26
CA MET A 500 -40.40 -11.13 -11.38
C MET A 500 -40.86 -12.53 -10.96
N LEU A 501 -41.81 -12.59 -10.03
CA LEU A 501 -42.36 -13.86 -9.55
C LEU A 501 -43.23 -14.51 -10.62
N ARG A 502 -42.99 -15.80 -10.88
CA ARG A 502 -43.89 -16.64 -11.70
C ARG A 502 -45.18 -16.92 -10.92
N ASP A 503 -46.26 -17.22 -11.65
CA ASP A 503 -47.44 -17.86 -11.06
C ASP A 503 -47.11 -19.31 -10.75
N LEU A 504 -47.18 -19.67 -9.47
CA LEU A 504 -46.80 -20.97 -8.94
C LEU A 504 -47.99 -21.88 -8.62
N ARG A 505 -49.22 -21.42 -8.87
CA ARG A 505 -50.42 -22.22 -8.63
C ARG A 505 -50.40 -23.48 -9.48
N GLY A 506 -50.71 -24.63 -8.86
CA GLY A 506 -50.71 -25.93 -9.54
C GLY A 506 -49.34 -26.62 -9.64
N TYR A 507 -48.23 -25.96 -9.29
CA TYR A 507 -46.95 -26.67 -9.21
C TYR A 507 -46.90 -27.66 -8.04
N SER A 508 -46.06 -28.67 -8.19
CA SER A 508 -45.66 -29.56 -7.11
C SER A 508 -44.68 -28.90 -6.15
N LEU A 509 -44.59 -29.44 -4.93
CA LEU A 509 -43.60 -29.02 -3.93
C LEU A 509 -42.17 -28.97 -4.49
N LYS A 510 -41.78 -29.96 -5.31
CA LYS A 510 -40.44 -30.05 -5.89
C LYS A 510 -40.17 -28.92 -6.89
N GLU A 511 -41.11 -28.66 -7.81
CA GLU A 511 -40.96 -27.58 -8.79
C GLU A 511 -40.86 -26.20 -8.15
N VAL A 512 -41.53 -26.00 -7.01
CA VAL A 512 -41.47 -24.76 -6.22
C VAL A 512 -40.14 -24.63 -5.48
N GLN A 513 -39.59 -25.72 -4.96
CA GLN A 513 -38.24 -25.75 -4.39
C GLN A 513 -37.19 -25.40 -5.45
N ASP A 514 -37.26 -26.05 -6.62
CA ASP A 514 -36.35 -25.81 -7.74
C ASP A 514 -36.44 -24.34 -8.21
N TYR A 515 -37.65 -23.78 -8.33
CA TYR A 515 -37.85 -22.37 -8.69
C TYR A 515 -37.28 -21.40 -7.65
N ALA A 516 -37.47 -21.68 -6.36
CA ALA A 516 -36.96 -20.85 -5.28
C ALA A 516 -35.43 -20.86 -5.24
N GLU A 517 -34.80 -22.03 -5.47
CA GLU A 517 -33.34 -22.15 -5.58
C GLU A 517 -32.78 -21.41 -6.80
N GLU A 518 -33.36 -21.63 -7.99
CA GLU A 518 -32.97 -20.96 -9.24
C GLU A 518 -33.08 -19.44 -9.12
N SER A 519 -34.16 -18.96 -8.49
CA SER A 519 -34.45 -17.55 -8.29
C SER A 519 -33.72 -16.95 -7.08
N SER A 520 -33.02 -17.76 -6.29
CA SER A 520 -32.36 -17.38 -5.03
C SER A 520 -33.32 -16.71 -4.03
N LEU A 521 -34.49 -17.32 -3.80
CA LEU A 521 -35.54 -16.88 -2.87
C LEU A 521 -35.59 -17.79 -1.63
N ASN A 522 -36.01 -17.24 -0.49
CA ASN A 522 -36.20 -18.03 0.73
C ASN A 522 -37.62 -18.61 0.73
N LEU A 523 -37.74 -19.92 0.53
CA LEU A 523 -39.04 -20.60 0.47
C LEU A 523 -39.59 -20.88 1.87
N ILE A 524 -40.83 -20.47 2.13
CA ILE A 524 -41.58 -20.77 3.36
C ILE A 524 -42.83 -21.57 2.97
N ILE A 525 -42.94 -22.80 3.45
CA ILE A 525 -44.06 -23.69 3.12
C ILE A 525 -45.10 -23.66 4.24
N LYS A 526 -46.36 -23.42 3.88
CA LYS A 526 -47.51 -23.58 4.79
C LYS A 526 -48.40 -24.69 4.23
N ARG A 527 -48.82 -25.64 5.08
CA ARG A 527 -49.80 -26.66 4.69
C ARG A 527 -51.19 -26.18 5.05
N ILE A 528 -52.13 -26.30 4.12
CA ILE A 528 -53.54 -25.95 4.31
C ILE A 528 -54.44 -27.06 3.77
N ASP A 529 -55.59 -27.26 4.41
CA ASP A 529 -56.61 -28.16 3.88
C ASP A 529 -57.20 -27.55 2.60
N SER A 530 -57.35 -28.35 1.55
CA SER A 530 -57.83 -27.91 0.25
C SER A 530 -58.34 -29.10 -0.58
N ASP A 531 -59.24 -28.84 -1.53
CA ASP A 531 -59.70 -29.85 -2.49
C ASP A 531 -58.65 -30.17 -3.58
N GLU A 532 -57.54 -29.43 -3.63
CA GLU A 532 -56.43 -29.69 -4.55
C GLU A 532 -55.64 -30.96 -4.16
N PRO A 533 -54.99 -31.65 -5.12
CA PRO A 533 -54.16 -32.81 -4.83
C PRO A 533 -53.09 -32.53 -3.77
N VAL A 534 -52.82 -33.51 -2.91
CA VAL A 534 -51.82 -33.38 -1.83
C VAL A 534 -50.46 -33.00 -2.42
N ASN A 535 -49.78 -32.05 -1.78
CA ASN A 535 -48.50 -31.48 -2.20
C ASN A 535 -48.54 -30.57 -3.44
N THR A 536 -49.72 -30.11 -3.87
CA THR A 536 -49.90 -29.09 -4.90
C THR A 536 -50.02 -27.69 -4.30
N VAL A 537 -49.45 -26.69 -4.97
CA VAL A 537 -49.54 -25.28 -4.57
C VAL A 537 -50.94 -24.71 -4.84
N VAL A 538 -51.56 -24.22 -3.77
CA VAL A 538 -52.87 -23.57 -3.80
C VAL A 538 -52.73 -22.06 -3.92
N ALA A 539 -51.76 -21.48 -3.21
CA ALA A 539 -51.55 -20.04 -3.19
C ALA A 539 -50.08 -19.68 -2.92
N GLN A 540 -49.69 -18.48 -3.33
CA GLN A 540 -48.37 -17.91 -3.06
C GLN A 540 -48.46 -16.48 -2.54
N TYR A 541 -47.43 -16.07 -1.80
CA TYR A 541 -47.22 -14.68 -1.39
C TYR A 541 -45.72 -14.33 -1.38
N PRO A 542 -45.28 -13.22 -2.00
CA PRO A 542 -46.07 -12.25 -2.77
C PRO A 542 -46.74 -12.83 -4.02
N VAL A 543 -47.80 -12.18 -4.51
CA VAL A 543 -48.61 -12.66 -5.64
C VAL A 543 -47.80 -12.72 -6.94
N ALA A 544 -48.25 -13.53 -7.89
CA ALA A 544 -47.63 -13.68 -9.20
C ALA A 544 -47.41 -12.33 -9.90
N ASN A 545 -46.37 -12.26 -10.73
CA ASN A 545 -45.93 -11.06 -11.47
C ASN A 545 -45.44 -9.88 -10.60
N THR A 546 -45.30 -10.08 -9.29
CA THR A 546 -44.69 -9.08 -8.41
C THR A 546 -43.16 -9.12 -8.54
N TYR A 547 -42.53 -7.94 -8.51
CA TYR A 547 -41.07 -7.82 -8.48
C TYR A 547 -40.56 -7.91 -7.05
N VAL A 548 -39.67 -8.87 -6.78
CA VAL A 548 -39.05 -9.05 -5.46
C VAL A 548 -37.53 -9.09 -5.58
N GLY A 549 -36.80 -8.68 -4.54
CA GLY A 549 -35.35 -8.80 -4.52
C GLY A 549 -34.89 -10.24 -4.32
N ARG A 550 -33.68 -10.58 -4.79
CA ARG A 550 -33.03 -11.86 -4.41
C ARG A 550 -32.90 -11.97 -2.88
N GLY A 551 -33.19 -13.14 -2.33
CA GLY A 551 -33.23 -13.42 -0.89
C GLY A 551 -34.53 -13.02 -0.20
N SER A 552 -35.56 -12.59 -0.94
CA SER A 552 -36.89 -12.32 -0.36
C SER A 552 -37.61 -13.61 0.02
N ASN A 553 -38.51 -13.54 1.00
CA ASN A 553 -39.32 -14.68 1.41
C ASN A 553 -40.46 -14.91 0.41
N LEU A 554 -40.55 -16.12 -0.11
CA LEU A 554 -41.66 -16.61 -0.91
C LEU A 554 -42.45 -17.62 -0.07
N THR A 555 -43.63 -17.25 0.38
CA THR A 555 -44.52 -18.13 1.12
C THR A 555 -45.43 -18.86 0.15
N VAL A 556 -45.48 -20.19 0.24
CA VAL A 556 -46.33 -21.02 -0.60
C VAL A 556 -47.23 -21.89 0.27
N SER A 557 -48.54 -21.81 0.01
CA SER A 557 -49.55 -22.63 0.64
C SER A 557 -49.78 -23.89 -0.19
N ILE A 558 -49.55 -25.05 0.41
CA ILE A 558 -49.61 -26.36 -0.23
C ILE A 558 -50.78 -27.16 0.35
N SER A 559 -51.51 -27.87 -0.51
CA SER A 559 -52.64 -28.71 -0.10
C SER A 559 -52.18 -29.89 0.78
N ALA A 560 -52.82 -30.04 1.93
CA ALA A 560 -52.74 -31.20 2.81
C ALA A 560 -53.80 -32.28 2.49
N GLY A 561 -54.69 -32.02 1.52
CA GLY A 561 -55.85 -32.85 1.21
C GLY A 561 -57.14 -32.35 1.85
N LYS A 562 -58.25 -33.02 1.53
CA LYS A 562 -59.59 -32.64 1.99
C LYS A 562 -59.79 -33.05 3.44
N LYS A 563 -60.29 -32.13 4.26
CA LYS A 563 -60.72 -32.40 5.63
C LYS A 563 -61.99 -33.25 5.60
N GLU A 564 -61.95 -34.46 6.15
CA GLU A 564 -63.16 -35.28 6.33
C GLU A 564 -64.08 -34.60 7.36
N GLU A 565 -65.25 -34.14 6.89
CA GLU A 565 -66.31 -33.64 7.77
C GLU A 565 -67.00 -34.83 8.44
N SER A 566 -66.79 -35.00 9.75
CA SER A 566 -67.66 -35.86 10.55
C SER A 566 -69.02 -35.19 10.71
N SER A 567 -70.03 -35.75 10.07
CA SER A 567 -71.44 -35.41 10.29
C SER A 567 -71.85 -35.73 11.74
N ALA A 568 -72.34 -34.74 12.49
CA ALA A 568 -73.20 -34.97 13.64
C ALA A 568 -74.26 -33.87 13.75
N SER A 569 -75.49 -34.34 13.81
CA SER A 569 -76.77 -33.64 13.87
C SER A 569 -76.95 -32.70 15.08
N SER A 570 -77.75 -31.67 14.83
CA SER A 570 -78.44 -30.78 15.76
C SER A 570 -78.83 -31.35 17.13
N SER A 571 -78.48 -30.64 18.21
CA SER A 571 -79.46 -30.17 19.21
C SER A 571 -78.86 -29.08 20.11
N SER A 572 -79.73 -28.16 20.48
CA SER A 572 -79.54 -26.94 21.27
C SER A 572 -79.13 -27.19 22.74
N SER A 573 -78.30 -26.31 23.30
CA SER A 573 -78.65 -25.42 24.44
C SER A 573 -77.44 -24.95 25.28
N SER A 574 -77.41 -23.63 25.51
CA SER A 574 -77.01 -22.87 26.70
C SER A 574 -75.72 -23.14 27.49
N PHE A 575 -74.89 -22.07 27.53
CA PHE A 575 -74.33 -21.38 28.71
C PHE A 575 -73.59 -22.13 29.84
N SER A 576 -72.43 -21.53 30.15
CA SER A 576 -71.83 -21.29 31.47
C SER A 576 -70.76 -22.27 31.99
N SER A 577 -69.56 -21.69 32.10
CA SER A 577 -68.62 -21.67 33.22
C SER A 577 -68.33 -22.92 34.07
N SER A 578 -67.02 -23.00 34.36
CA SER A 578 -66.38 -23.41 35.62
C SER A 578 -65.85 -24.85 35.74
N SER A 579 -64.52 -24.92 35.69
CA SER A 579 -63.61 -25.59 36.64
C SER A 579 -64.04 -26.93 37.27
N SER A 580 -63.28 -28.00 37.02
CA SER A 580 -62.17 -28.46 37.89
C SER A 580 -61.91 -29.97 37.80
N SER A 581 -60.61 -30.28 37.66
CA SER A 581 -59.84 -31.44 38.18
C SER A 581 -60.23 -32.89 37.84
N SER A 582 -59.33 -33.58 37.13
CA SER A 582 -58.43 -34.64 37.65
C SER A 582 -57.80 -35.39 36.45
N SER A 583 -56.57 -35.07 36.05
CA SER A 583 -55.29 -35.66 36.50
C SER A 583 -55.03 -37.09 35.97
N SER A 584 -54.18 -37.18 34.94
CA SER A 584 -53.19 -38.24 34.79
C SER A 584 -51.96 -37.66 34.08
N ASN A 585 -50.83 -37.72 34.77
CA ASN A 585 -49.51 -37.20 34.39
C ASN A 585 -48.97 -37.84 33.11
N GLU A 586 -48.67 -37.02 32.11
CA GLU A 586 -47.50 -37.19 31.23
C GLU A 586 -46.86 -35.81 31.07
N GLN A 587 -45.59 -35.71 31.46
CA GLN A 587 -44.83 -34.48 31.60
C GLN A 587 -44.24 -34.10 30.24
N GLU A 588 -45.05 -33.43 29.40
CA GLU A 588 -44.59 -32.70 28.22
C GLU A 588 -44.25 -31.25 28.60
N ASP A 589 -43.04 -30.85 28.28
CA ASP A 589 -42.48 -29.52 28.47
C ASP A 589 -43.18 -28.50 27.54
N ARG A 590 -44.30 -27.92 28.01
CA ARG A 590 -45.12 -26.97 27.23
C ARG A 590 -44.49 -25.58 27.23
N GLY A 591 -43.77 -25.24 26.16
CA GLY A 591 -43.48 -23.85 25.82
C GLY A 591 -44.76 -23.07 25.50
N LEU A 592 -44.92 -21.88 26.08
CA LEU A 592 -46.04 -20.98 25.85
C LEU A 592 -45.70 -20.00 24.73
N ASN A 593 -46.49 -20.03 23.65
CA ASN A 593 -46.40 -19.07 22.55
C ASN A 593 -47.52 -18.04 22.67
N PHE A 594 -47.19 -16.76 22.69
CA PHE A 594 -48.15 -15.67 22.76
C PHE A 594 -47.66 -14.44 21.97
N THR A 595 -48.55 -13.49 21.71
CA THR A 595 -48.25 -12.29 20.94
C THR A 595 -48.42 -11.03 21.78
N LYS A 596 -47.43 -10.13 21.77
CA LYS A 596 -47.50 -8.84 22.47
C LYS A 596 -47.37 -7.71 21.46
N SER A 597 -48.32 -6.77 21.51
CA SER A 597 -48.23 -5.52 20.74
C SER A 597 -47.37 -4.52 21.50
N ILE A 598 -46.27 -4.08 20.89
CA ILE A 598 -45.35 -3.08 21.43
C ILE A 598 -45.64 -1.73 20.77
N SER A 599 -45.86 -0.70 21.59
CA SER A 599 -46.03 0.68 21.12
C SER A 599 -44.67 1.36 21.05
N ILE A 600 -44.35 2.00 19.92
CA ILE A 600 -43.06 2.60 19.62
C ILE A 600 -43.28 4.12 19.42
N PRO A 601 -42.87 4.96 20.37
CA PRO A 601 -43.00 6.41 20.25
C PRO A 601 -42.00 6.98 19.24
N TYR A 602 -42.42 7.94 18.43
CA TYR A 602 -41.58 8.66 17.49
C TYR A 602 -40.93 9.89 18.17
N LYS A 603 -39.60 9.95 18.15
CA LYS A 603 -38.79 11.04 18.72
C LYS A 603 -37.85 11.69 17.68
N GLY A 604 -38.35 11.94 16.47
CA GLY A 604 -37.59 12.64 15.42
C GLY A 604 -38.05 14.09 15.23
N GLU A 605 -37.13 14.98 14.86
CA GLU A 605 -37.47 16.35 14.43
C GLU A 605 -38.10 16.31 13.02
N ASP A 606 -39.21 17.03 12.85
CA ASP A 606 -39.79 17.41 11.55
C ASP A 606 -40.19 16.29 10.57
N GLY A 607 -40.78 15.19 11.07
CA GLY A 607 -41.39 14.14 10.22
C GLY A 607 -40.40 13.34 9.36
N HIS A 608 -39.10 13.45 9.62
CA HIS A 608 -38.08 12.64 8.98
C HIS A 608 -38.12 11.18 9.48
N PRO A 609 -38.09 10.17 8.60
CA PRO A 609 -38.18 8.78 9.02
C PRO A 609 -36.96 8.36 9.85
N VAL A 610 -37.20 7.98 11.10
CA VAL A 610 -36.20 7.41 12.01
C VAL A 610 -36.23 5.89 11.90
N THR A 611 -35.07 5.26 11.72
CA THR A 611 -34.99 3.79 11.68
C THR A 611 -34.87 3.24 13.08
N VAL A 612 -35.77 2.34 13.47
CA VAL A 612 -35.75 1.64 14.77
C VAL A 612 -35.44 0.16 14.59
N SER A 613 -34.69 -0.41 15.54
CA SER A 613 -34.36 -1.83 15.61
C SER A 613 -34.93 -2.44 16.88
N ILE A 614 -35.73 -3.49 16.72
CA ILE A 614 -36.35 -4.26 17.80
C ILE A 614 -35.47 -5.47 18.10
N TYR A 615 -35.17 -5.69 19.37
CA TYR A 615 -34.43 -6.84 19.89
C TYR A 615 -35.37 -7.64 20.79
N VAL A 616 -35.32 -8.96 20.69
CA VAL A 616 -36.19 -9.87 21.43
C VAL A 616 -35.33 -10.97 22.05
N ALA A 617 -35.55 -11.27 23.33
CA ALA A 617 -35.02 -12.44 24.01
C ALA A 617 -36.17 -13.36 24.37
N ASP A 618 -36.16 -14.56 23.80
CA ASP A 618 -37.08 -15.64 24.14
C ASP A 618 -36.38 -16.98 23.87
N LYS A 619 -37.11 -18.10 23.88
CA LYS A 619 -36.53 -19.42 23.60
C LYS A 619 -35.82 -19.50 22.24
N ASN A 620 -36.29 -18.75 21.25
CA ASN A 620 -35.86 -18.86 19.85
C ASN A 620 -35.00 -17.66 19.39
N HIS A 621 -34.95 -16.58 20.16
CA HIS A 621 -34.32 -15.32 19.79
C HIS A 621 -33.35 -14.81 20.87
N ASN A 622 -32.21 -14.27 20.42
CA ASN A 622 -31.15 -13.75 21.28
C ASN A 622 -31.22 -12.22 21.39
N PHE A 623 -31.15 -11.69 22.61
CA PHE A 623 -31.26 -10.25 22.92
C PHE A 623 -30.21 -9.35 22.24
N ASN A 624 -29.10 -9.92 21.78
CA ASN A 624 -28.03 -9.20 21.11
C ASN A 624 -28.17 -9.20 19.57
N LYS A 625 -29.19 -9.86 19.03
CA LYS A 625 -29.46 -9.93 17.59
C LYS A 625 -30.75 -9.17 17.26
N VAL A 626 -30.71 -8.38 16.20
CA VAL A 626 -31.87 -7.61 15.74
C VAL A 626 -32.95 -8.59 15.27
N TYR A 627 -34.15 -8.47 15.86
CA TYR A 627 -35.34 -9.23 15.48
C TYR A 627 -36.00 -8.61 14.24
N LYS A 628 -36.20 -7.28 14.25
CA LYS A 628 -36.81 -6.55 13.13
C LYS A 628 -36.31 -5.11 13.10
N THR A 629 -36.10 -4.56 11.91
CA THR A 629 -35.79 -3.13 11.70
C THR A 629 -36.89 -2.51 10.84
N MET A 630 -37.36 -1.32 11.22
CA MET A 630 -38.38 -0.60 10.46
C MET A 630 -38.19 0.92 10.55
N PRO A 631 -38.50 1.68 9.49
CA PRO A 631 -38.58 3.14 9.56
C PRO A 631 -39.91 3.56 10.19
N ILE A 632 -39.88 4.57 11.05
CA ILE A 632 -41.05 5.22 11.63
C ILE A 632 -40.97 6.74 11.41
N SER A 633 -42.09 7.35 11.02
CA SER A 633 -42.23 8.81 10.85
C SER A 633 -43.33 9.41 11.75
N ALA A 634 -43.97 8.55 12.55
CA ALA A 634 -44.97 8.86 13.57
C ALA A 634 -45.02 7.67 14.55
N ASP A 635 -45.74 7.80 15.66
CA ASP A 635 -45.94 6.71 16.62
C ASP A 635 -46.46 5.45 15.90
N ALA A 636 -45.83 4.32 16.18
CA ALA A 636 -46.11 3.05 15.53
C ALA A 636 -46.39 1.97 16.57
N SER A 637 -47.05 0.88 16.16
CA SER A 637 -47.16 -0.33 16.98
C SER A 637 -46.76 -1.54 16.15
N GLU A 638 -46.12 -2.51 16.79
CA GLU A 638 -45.65 -3.73 16.15
C GLU A 638 -46.03 -4.93 17.02
N THR A 639 -46.50 -6.02 16.42
CA THR A 639 -46.83 -7.25 17.15
C THR A 639 -45.65 -8.20 17.11
N VAL A 640 -45.16 -8.61 18.28
CA VAL A 640 -44.04 -9.54 18.44
C VAL A 640 -44.56 -10.86 19.01
N ASN A 641 -44.14 -11.96 18.41
CA ASN A 641 -44.48 -13.30 18.87
C ASN A 641 -43.37 -13.79 19.81
N PHE A 642 -43.73 -14.16 21.04
CA PHE A 642 -42.83 -14.69 22.05
C PHE A 642 -43.04 -16.18 22.23
N SER A 643 -41.95 -16.91 22.43
CA SER A 643 -41.94 -18.32 22.84
C SER A 643 -41.14 -18.48 24.13
N VAL A 644 -41.79 -18.81 25.25
CA VAL A 644 -41.13 -18.93 26.57
C VAL A 644 -41.44 -20.28 27.22
N ASP A 645 -40.47 -20.84 27.93
CA ASP A 645 -40.68 -22.05 28.74
C ASP A 645 -41.43 -21.73 30.04
N SER A 646 -42.02 -22.74 30.68
CA SER A 646 -42.82 -22.55 31.90
C SER A 646 -41.99 -21.90 33.02
N GLY A 647 -42.39 -20.71 33.46
CA GLY A 647 -41.69 -19.93 34.49
C GLY A 647 -40.58 -19.00 33.99
N GLN A 648 -40.33 -18.94 32.67
CA GLN A 648 -39.44 -17.96 32.06
C GLN A 648 -40.21 -16.79 31.44
N VAL A 649 -39.52 -15.65 31.32
CA VAL A 649 -40.09 -14.40 30.82
C VAL A 649 -39.30 -13.93 29.61
N GLY A 650 -40.01 -13.44 28.60
CA GLY A 650 -39.41 -12.84 27.42
C GLY A 650 -38.93 -11.42 27.71
N LYS A 651 -38.04 -10.91 26.86
CA LYS A 651 -37.58 -9.52 26.93
C LYS A 651 -37.62 -8.88 25.56
N TYR A 652 -37.87 -7.57 25.50
CA TYR A 652 -37.60 -6.81 24.28
C TYR A 652 -37.05 -5.43 24.58
N LYS A 653 -36.32 -4.87 23.61
CA LYS A 653 -35.98 -3.45 23.57
C LYS A 653 -36.05 -2.93 22.15
N VAL A 654 -36.42 -1.67 22.01
CA VAL A 654 -36.47 -0.94 20.75
C VAL A 654 -35.46 0.19 20.80
N VAL A 655 -34.54 0.20 19.84
CA VAL A 655 -33.42 1.14 19.80
C VAL A 655 -33.48 1.93 18.49
N ALA A 656 -33.43 3.26 18.57
CA ALA A 656 -33.32 4.12 17.40
C ALA A 656 -31.91 4.05 16.78
N SER A 657 -31.77 4.49 15.53
CA SER A 657 -30.51 4.47 14.77
C SER A 657 -29.37 5.27 15.41
N ASP A 658 -29.68 6.19 16.31
CA ASP A 658 -28.73 6.97 17.10
C ASP A 658 -28.25 6.24 18.38
N GLY A 659 -28.78 5.06 18.66
CA GLY A 659 -28.48 4.26 19.85
C GLY A 659 -29.40 4.51 21.04
N THR A 660 -30.39 5.41 20.92
CA THR A 660 -31.33 5.73 22.00
C THR A 660 -32.33 4.58 22.19
N VAL A 661 -32.48 4.07 23.42
CA VAL A 661 -33.53 3.11 23.76
C VAL A 661 -34.86 3.84 23.86
N LEU A 662 -35.82 3.48 23.02
CA LEU A 662 -37.14 4.10 22.96
C LEU A 662 -38.12 3.44 23.92
N VAL A 663 -38.11 2.11 23.99
CA VAL A 663 -38.96 1.27 24.85
C VAL A 663 -38.22 -0.02 25.17
N GLU A 664 -38.30 -0.48 26.41
CA GLU A 664 -37.80 -1.78 26.84
C GLU A 664 -38.75 -2.40 27.87
N ASP A 665 -38.83 -3.73 27.87
CA ASP A 665 -39.55 -4.52 28.86
C ASP A 665 -38.82 -5.85 29.04
N ASP A 666 -38.37 -6.09 30.27
CA ASP A 666 -37.58 -7.25 30.65
C ASP A 666 -38.42 -8.37 31.28
N ASN A 667 -39.75 -8.22 31.35
CA ASN A 667 -40.64 -9.14 32.03
C ASN A 667 -41.90 -9.45 31.20
N VAL A 668 -41.71 -9.92 29.97
CA VAL A 668 -42.80 -10.24 29.06
C VAL A 668 -43.32 -11.65 29.31
N THR A 669 -44.46 -11.72 29.98
CA THR A 669 -45.20 -12.96 30.24
C THR A 669 -46.43 -13.08 29.34
N PRO A 670 -46.94 -14.32 29.13
CA PRO A 670 -48.18 -14.58 28.40
C PRO A 670 -49.40 -13.79 28.87
#